data_AF-A0A8J3Y1Q5-F1
#
_entry.id   AF-A0A8J3Y1Q5-F1
#
_cell.length_a   1.000
_cell.length_b   1.000
_cell.length_c   1.000
_cell.angle_alpha   90.00
_cell.angle_beta   90.00
_cell.angle_gamma   90.00
#
_symmetry.space_group_name_H-M   'P 1'
#
loop_
_entity.id
_entity.type
_entity.pdbx_description
1 polymer ?
#
loop_
_entity_poly.entity_id
_entity_poly.type
_entity_poly.pdbx_seq_one_letter_code
_entity_poly.pdbx_strand_id
1 'polypeptide(L)'
;MGRSKQTINRKTKGVKKPTPTADRKATSTTIKKPTAADVKTVVDTDTDSGSDVSSSESSEDETKTTVSASRTATAKRKREQPDLAARPAKAPRTTKNSGRPTLRDLRDTIGSGFIDLNTTGTAVTTTRTAPAFTVQRRDDLPAGATVQLYPQIVAKNGQISGLSFGRLRTPSPFGSRMGDHTGAWATIVDRVHARMHGLSLADAVTTLRTLQGEAQEWMTSGDPDSIGMRLFNTLDDEEADHRRPYLEHYAFVVEETLQQIESGNQPELTPARIGKAIAHHLAYLNFLPYATVLPDTDRGSHGSGEGAARAAILKIELAEESKLQRDERIAAETPEERKKRLEEEAAEDKRLRDEEDAKAEGESAQQTEKRHKEEAEQKKAEEQMILDDAYEGLWDTFAFEAAQRGAGVQFAVAPEAVRVERGKIRLAVQLADELQPILDPYIIPLVPGGKRSAVAPSHGKPIEDVRMELEAIAQEADGVAGEDLGYPAVHDLADEVAQTARLAKDLAHLVSAKESDGFKEAKRKLTAKGAEAAKVLAALSVPNDQALADSSLILGSLLYEHQKTMAESYPNAVKQTDFLTGDPEEALITKLEESLTESVTGVEPDKVQELLEKVREYYPEFGDVPEPAKDSRWVIHAKTEDLVVTIDDRNKLAIQGRAPAPYGISGMGSHSTAWATETAAVEKLYATHKRTGIAAALQKEVARDLKSELLTKLDCAIPSDQLVGGQLNDIFNYAVDVYLAEGPEGAEDAIRSFLCFRNSLPFATVNDGSRDGHNERKTAKKATSNFDEEALQYAADQKGTEFEPIRLAKTIESLEIAAESLTLALAEVTPDSKKPAQPGPVPKNWFTIAEIKKAVDDSVKRLSDRAVLLKANKAKADWLSSQATSTTATIMAVREKEHRRVIRQAN
;
A
#
# COMPACT_ATOMS: atom_id res chain seq x y z
N MET A 1 -37.43 -64.84 28.19
CA MET A 1 -38.77 -64.24 28.44
C MET A 1 -38.97 -63.11 27.46
N GLY A 2 -40.02 -63.16 26.64
CA GLY A 2 -40.19 -62.32 25.46
C GLY A 2 -41.21 -61.20 25.58
N ARG A 3 -41.30 -60.44 24.47
CA ARG A 3 -42.34 -59.54 23.91
C ARG A 3 -41.61 -58.31 23.32
N SER A 4 -41.46 -58.14 22.00
CA SER A 4 -42.43 -57.94 20.89
C SER A 4 -42.73 -56.45 20.59
N LYS A 5 -42.16 -55.99 19.47
CA LYS A 5 -42.65 -55.09 18.39
C LYS A 5 -43.35 -53.76 18.73
N GLN A 6 -42.83 -52.68 18.13
CA GLN A 6 -43.61 -51.85 17.20
C GLN A 6 -42.72 -51.07 16.21
N THR A 7 -43.10 -51.17 14.94
CA THR A 7 -42.48 -50.56 13.75
C THR A 7 -43.26 -49.30 13.38
N ILE A 8 -42.60 -48.20 12.98
CA ILE A 8 -43.25 -47.06 12.32
C ILE A 8 -42.56 -46.78 10.97
N ASN A 9 -43.32 -46.98 9.91
CA ASN A 9 -43.04 -46.57 8.53
C ASN A 9 -43.33 -45.07 8.34
N ARG A 10 -42.46 -44.33 7.63
CA ARG A 10 -42.82 -43.05 7.02
C ARG A 10 -42.53 -43.06 5.51
N LYS A 11 -43.59 -42.77 4.76
CA LYS A 11 -43.71 -42.77 3.29
C LYS A 11 -42.92 -41.62 2.66
N THR A 12 -42.17 -41.91 1.60
CA THR A 12 -41.66 -40.95 0.61
C THR A 12 -42.71 -40.72 -0.48
N LYS A 13 -43.11 -39.46 -0.70
CA LYS A 13 -43.89 -39.02 -1.88
C LYS A 13 -42.92 -38.50 -2.94
N GLY A 14 -43.08 -39.00 -4.17
CA GLY A 14 -42.25 -38.66 -5.33
C GLY A 14 -42.51 -37.26 -5.88
N VAL A 15 -41.45 -36.67 -6.45
CA VAL A 15 -41.49 -35.43 -7.24
C VAL A 15 -41.14 -35.77 -8.69
N LYS A 16 -41.97 -35.28 -9.60
CA LYS A 16 -41.93 -35.49 -11.05
C LYS A 16 -40.77 -34.73 -11.70
N LYS A 17 -40.12 -35.36 -12.70
CA LYS A 17 -39.22 -34.71 -13.68
C LYS A 17 -40.03 -33.83 -14.66
N PRO A 18 -39.48 -32.70 -15.14
CA PRO A 18 -39.90 -32.09 -16.39
C PRO A 18 -38.90 -32.36 -17.52
N THR A 19 -39.47 -32.57 -18.71
CA THR A 19 -38.81 -32.70 -20.03
C THR A 19 -38.53 -31.29 -20.61
N PRO A 20 -37.45 -31.06 -21.37
CA PRO A 20 -37.22 -29.77 -22.01
C PRO A 20 -37.85 -29.68 -23.40
N THR A 21 -38.51 -28.56 -23.68
CA THR A 21 -38.98 -28.14 -25.01
C THR A 21 -38.12 -26.99 -25.54
N ALA A 22 -37.96 -27.00 -26.86
CA ALA A 22 -37.11 -26.16 -27.68
C ALA A 22 -37.55 -24.68 -27.83
N ASP A 23 -36.70 -23.95 -28.56
CA ASP A 23 -36.88 -22.67 -29.23
C ASP A 23 -36.58 -21.38 -28.45
N ARG A 24 -35.38 -20.82 -28.69
CA ARG A 24 -35.19 -19.36 -28.71
C ARG A 24 -34.26 -18.95 -29.86
N LYS A 25 -34.84 -18.12 -30.73
CA LYS A 25 -34.22 -17.36 -31.83
C LYS A 25 -33.08 -16.48 -31.32
N ALA A 26 -31.96 -16.52 -32.03
CA ALA A 26 -30.87 -15.55 -31.90
C ALA A 26 -31.25 -14.24 -32.60
N THR A 27 -31.29 -13.15 -31.85
CA THR A 27 -31.28 -11.78 -32.39
C THR A 27 -29.84 -11.29 -32.50
N SER A 28 -29.37 -11.15 -33.73
CA SER A 28 -28.12 -10.49 -34.08
C SER A 28 -28.23 -9.00 -33.75
N THR A 29 -27.31 -8.48 -32.93
CA THR A 29 -27.21 -7.05 -32.65
C THR A 29 -25.92 -6.55 -33.28
N THR A 30 -26.06 -5.90 -34.44
CA THR A 30 -24.96 -5.27 -35.17
C THR A 30 -24.58 -3.97 -34.48
N ILE A 31 -23.42 -3.92 -33.82
CA ILE A 31 -22.84 -2.67 -33.29
C ILE A 31 -22.09 -1.99 -34.44
N LYS A 32 -22.62 -0.85 -34.91
CA LYS A 32 -21.92 0.07 -35.82
C LYS A 32 -20.96 0.94 -35.01
N LYS A 33 -19.68 0.94 -35.38
CA LYS A 33 -18.70 1.98 -34.98
C LYS A 33 -19.12 3.35 -35.54
N PRO A 34 -19.06 4.45 -34.77
CA PRO A 34 -19.10 5.79 -35.33
C PRO A 34 -17.70 6.21 -35.83
N THR A 35 -17.65 6.66 -37.08
CA THR A 35 -16.51 7.34 -37.70
C THR A 35 -16.54 8.82 -37.34
N ALA A 36 -15.38 9.37 -36.98
CA ALA A 36 -15.14 10.79 -36.79
C ALA A 36 -15.13 11.53 -38.14
N ALA A 37 -15.91 12.60 -38.25
CA ALA A 37 -15.65 13.73 -39.14
C ALA A 37 -16.55 14.93 -38.77
N ASP A 38 -16.00 16.12 -39.01
CA ASP A 38 -16.63 17.45 -39.03
C ASP A 38 -16.66 18.28 -37.74
N VAL A 39 -15.50 18.86 -37.43
CA VAL A 39 -15.39 20.15 -36.74
C VAL A 39 -15.63 21.27 -37.77
N LYS A 40 -16.72 22.03 -37.59
CA LYS A 40 -16.92 23.34 -38.22
C LYS A 40 -17.29 24.38 -37.17
N THR A 41 -16.43 25.38 -37.07
CA THR A 41 -16.57 26.70 -36.45
C THR A 41 -17.81 27.49 -36.90
N VAL A 42 -18.55 28.11 -35.97
CA VAL A 42 -19.26 29.44 -36.00
C VAL A 42 -19.72 29.71 -34.53
N VAL A 43 -19.17 30.66 -33.76
CA VAL A 43 -19.50 32.10 -33.57
C VAL A 43 -20.91 32.41 -33.00
N ASP A 44 -20.91 33.05 -31.82
CA ASP A 44 -21.88 33.94 -31.16
C ASP A 44 -23.39 33.61 -31.11
N THR A 45 -23.98 33.61 -29.91
CA THR A 45 -24.72 34.77 -29.34
C THR A 45 -25.46 34.40 -28.06
N ASP A 46 -25.57 35.40 -27.17
CA ASP A 46 -26.42 35.46 -25.98
C ASP A 46 -27.86 34.98 -26.22
N THR A 47 -28.49 34.38 -25.18
CA THR A 47 -29.68 34.92 -24.52
C THR A 47 -30.14 34.01 -23.38
N ASP A 48 -30.10 34.57 -22.17
CA ASP A 48 -31.20 34.68 -21.20
C ASP A 48 -32.48 33.83 -21.41
N SER A 49 -32.87 33.06 -20.38
CA SER A 49 -34.22 33.05 -19.79
C SER A 49 -34.44 31.80 -18.92
N GLY A 50 -34.87 32.04 -17.68
CA GLY A 50 -35.26 30.98 -16.75
C GLY A 50 -36.65 30.43 -17.00
N SER A 51 -36.96 29.32 -16.34
CA SER A 51 -38.28 29.05 -15.74
C SER A 51 -38.24 27.77 -14.93
N ASP A 52 -38.88 27.86 -13.76
CA ASP A 52 -39.36 26.79 -12.88
C ASP A 52 -39.90 25.55 -13.60
N VAL A 53 -39.86 24.38 -12.93
CA VAL A 53 -41.04 23.55 -12.60
C VAL A 53 -40.61 22.37 -11.69
N SER A 54 -41.08 22.43 -10.44
CA SER A 54 -41.88 21.42 -9.73
C SER A 54 -41.49 19.92 -9.69
N SER A 55 -41.31 19.47 -8.45
CA SER A 55 -41.94 18.31 -7.79
C SER A 55 -41.74 16.89 -8.34
N SER A 56 -41.20 16.00 -7.49
CA SER A 56 -41.81 14.69 -7.24
C SER A 56 -41.39 14.13 -5.87
N GLU A 57 -42.40 13.81 -5.08
CA GLU A 57 -42.39 13.02 -3.86
C GLU A 57 -41.91 11.57 -4.12
N SER A 58 -41.21 10.98 -3.14
CA SER A 58 -41.29 9.54 -2.78
C SER A 58 -40.47 9.33 -1.50
N SER A 59 -41.12 9.24 -0.35
CA SER A 59 -41.53 8.00 0.32
C SER A 59 -40.44 7.39 1.19
N GLU A 60 -40.65 7.59 2.50
CA GLU A 60 -40.35 6.72 3.65
C GLU A 60 -39.76 5.34 3.33
N ASP A 61 -38.64 5.01 3.97
CA ASP A 61 -38.45 3.65 4.48
C ASP A 61 -37.65 3.63 5.79
N GLU A 62 -38.25 2.97 6.78
CA GLU A 62 -37.80 2.85 8.17
C GLU A 62 -36.59 1.89 8.26
N THR A 63 -35.53 2.27 8.97
CA THR A 63 -34.57 1.28 9.50
C THR A 63 -34.41 1.39 11.01
N LYS A 64 -34.90 0.33 11.68
CA LYS A 64 -34.79 0.04 13.11
C LYS A 64 -33.34 -0.07 13.54
N THR A 65 -32.91 0.81 14.45
CA THR A 65 -31.65 0.69 15.18
C THR A 65 -31.83 -0.19 16.41
N THR A 66 -31.20 -1.37 16.41
CA THR A 66 -31.10 -2.25 17.59
C THR A 66 -30.04 -1.72 18.57
N VAL A 67 -30.49 -1.32 19.76
CA VAL A 67 -29.64 -0.95 20.90
C VAL A 67 -29.05 -2.21 21.53
N SER A 68 -27.73 -2.31 21.59
CA SER A 68 -27.00 -3.40 22.25
C SER A 68 -26.36 -2.89 23.53
N ALA A 69 -26.77 -3.46 24.65
CA ALA A 69 -26.35 -3.09 26.00
C ALA A 69 -24.92 -3.55 26.31
N SER A 70 -24.05 -2.62 26.71
CA SER A 70 -22.73 -2.92 27.27
C SER A 70 -22.74 -2.90 28.79
N ARG A 71 -22.28 -4.00 29.38
CA ARG A 71 -22.12 -4.21 30.82
C ARG A 71 -20.86 -3.52 31.33
N THR A 72 -21.03 -2.68 32.35
CA THR A 72 -20.00 -2.12 33.22
C THR A 72 -19.39 -3.18 34.15
N ALA A 73 -18.06 -3.22 34.26
CA ALA A 73 -17.35 -3.83 35.38
C ALA A 73 -16.25 -2.89 35.87
N THR A 74 -16.45 -2.37 37.09
CA THR A 74 -15.61 -1.42 37.80
C THR A 74 -14.55 -2.18 38.62
N ALA A 75 -13.27 -1.83 38.47
CA ALA A 75 -12.21 -2.30 39.38
C ALA A 75 -11.42 -1.10 39.92
N LYS A 76 -11.63 -0.79 41.20
CA LYS A 76 -10.87 0.16 42.01
C LYS A 76 -9.44 -0.36 42.24
N ARG A 77 -8.41 0.45 41.97
CA ARG A 77 -7.10 0.33 42.63
C ARG A 77 -6.65 1.68 43.18
N LYS A 78 -6.37 1.65 44.48
CA LYS A 78 -5.81 2.68 45.35
C LYS A 78 -4.32 2.84 45.00
N ARG A 79 -3.82 4.08 44.84
CA ARG A 79 -2.39 4.35 44.77
C ARG A 79 -2.05 5.51 45.71
N GLU A 80 -1.11 5.25 46.60
CA GLU A 80 -0.57 6.16 47.61
C GLU A 80 0.48 7.09 46.96
N GLN A 81 0.46 8.37 47.31
CA GLN A 81 1.50 9.35 47.03
C GLN A 81 2.48 9.41 48.22
N PRO A 82 3.76 9.71 47.98
CA PRO A 82 4.58 10.40 48.97
C PRO A 82 5.03 11.79 48.49
N ASP A 83 4.92 12.73 49.43
CA ASP A 83 5.37 14.12 49.37
C ASP A 83 6.88 14.26 49.11
N LEU A 84 7.25 15.21 48.25
CA LEU A 84 8.58 15.78 48.11
C LEU A 84 8.58 17.19 48.70
N ALA A 85 9.44 17.45 49.68
CA ALA A 85 9.68 18.78 50.21
C ALA A 85 11.16 19.14 50.28
N ALA A 86 11.42 20.39 49.89
CA ALA A 86 12.51 21.28 50.29
C ALA A 86 13.86 21.21 49.54
N ARG A 87 14.05 22.23 48.68
CA ARG A 87 15.32 22.96 48.45
C ARG A 87 15.20 24.32 49.17
N PRO A 88 16.30 24.99 49.61
CA PRO A 88 16.97 25.92 48.68
C PRO A 88 18.46 26.22 48.98
N ALA A 89 19.20 26.75 47.99
CA ALA A 89 20.19 27.82 48.21
C ALA A 89 20.88 28.34 46.92
N LYS A 90 20.89 29.67 46.84
CA LYS A 90 21.94 30.60 46.38
C LYS A 90 22.13 30.89 44.87
N ALA A 91 21.77 32.13 44.55
CA ALA A 91 22.21 32.92 43.40
C ALA A 91 23.71 33.29 43.46
N PRO A 92 24.29 33.68 42.31
CA PRO A 92 24.98 34.97 42.30
C PRO A 92 24.83 35.81 41.01
N ARG A 93 24.68 37.13 41.27
CA ARG A 93 25.29 38.32 40.64
C ARG A 93 25.36 38.46 39.12
N THR A 94 24.69 39.52 38.69
CA THR A 94 24.79 40.22 37.41
C THR A 94 26.10 41.00 37.26
N THR A 95 26.64 41.04 36.04
CA THR A 95 27.49 42.13 35.56
C THR A 95 26.97 42.62 34.22
N LYS A 96 26.83 43.94 34.09
CA LYS A 96 26.41 44.64 32.88
C LYS A 96 27.62 44.82 31.96
N ASN A 97 27.46 44.54 30.68
CA ASN A 97 28.26 45.18 29.63
C ASN A 97 27.40 45.39 28.38
N SER A 98 27.40 46.63 27.90
CA SER A 98 26.67 47.13 26.75
C SER A 98 27.47 46.88 25.46
N GLY A 99 26.91 46.08 24.54
CA GLY A 99 27.40 45.90 23.17
C GLY A 99 26.20 45.80 22.22
N ARG A 100 26.32 46.39 21.03
CA ARG A 100 25.32 46.32 19.95
C ARG A 100 25.13 44.86 19.51
N PRO A 101 23.90 44.43 19.17
CA PRO A 101 23.65 43.05 18.76
C PRO A 101 24.22 42.77 17.35
N THR A 102 24.83 41.60 17.21
CA THR A 102 25.20 40.96 15.95
C THR A 102 23.99 40.22 15.35
N LEU A 103 24.03 39.82 14.07
CA LEU A 103 23.00 39.00 13.42
C LEU A 103 22.73 37.67 14.16
N ARG A 104 23.72 37.18 14.93
CA ARG A 104 23.56 36.02 15.82
C ARG A 104 22.68 36.31 17.03
N ASP A 105 22.76 37.54 17.59
CA ASP A 105 21.94 37.97 18.73
C ASP A 105 20.47 38.24 18.33
N LEU A 106 20.20 38.54 17.05
CA LEU A 106 18.85 38.61 16.49
C LEU A 106 18.24 37.22 16.29
N ARG A 107 19.05 36.21 15.94
CA ARG A 107 18.62 34.81 15.80
C ARG A 107 18.23 34.18 17.14
N ASP A 108 18.96 34.49 18.22
CA ASP A 108 18.63 34.01 19.58
C ASP A 108 17.41 34.71 20.21
N THR A 109 16.99 35.87 19.67
CA THR A 109 15.81 36.61 20.14
C THR A 109 14.51 36.08 19.48
N ILE A 110 14.61 35.43 18.33
CA ILE A 110 13.52 34.73 17.63
C ILE A 110 13.64 33.24 17.95
N GLY A 111 13.63 32.92 19.24
CA GLY A 111 13.51 31.54 19.70
C GLY A 111 12.08 31.04 19.49
N SER A 112 11.96 29.80 19.01
CA SER A 112 10.76 29.00 18.70
C SER A 112 9.77 28.79 19.86
N GLY A 113 9.42 29.86 20.59
CA GLY A 113 8.59 29.79 21.77
C GLY A 113 7.11 29.93 21.44
N PHE A 114 6.33 28.98 21.95
CA PHE A 114 4.88 29.10 22.07
C PHE A 114 4.53 30.33 22.93
N ILE A 115 3.66 31.22 22.43
CA ILE A 115 3.17 32.37 23.18
C ILE A 115 1.94 31.94 23.97
N ASP A 116 2.09 31.77 25.29
CA ASP A 116 0.94 31.59 26.18
C ASP A 116 0.28 32.95 26.45
N LEU A 117 -0.84 33.23 25.76
CA LEU A 117 -1.62 34.46 25.92
C LEU A 117 -2.48 34.38 27.18
N ASN A 118 -1.86 34.59 28.35
CA ASN A 118 -2.62 34.93 29.54
C ASN A 118 -3.22 36.34 29.39
N THR A 119 -4.38 36.56 30.01
CA THR A 119 -5.31 37.71 29.91
C THR A 119 -4.70 39.09 30.22
N THR A 120 -3.40 39.15 30.54
CA THR A 120 -2.63 40.36 30.86
C THR A 120 -1.60 40.78 29.80
N GLY A 121 -1.49 40.10 28.66
CA GLY A 121 -0.72 40.58 27.51
C GLY A 121 0.82 40.54 27.65
N THR A 122 1.35 39.79 28.62
CA THR A 122 2.79 39.53 28.75
C THR A 122 3.12 38.18 28.13
N ALA A 123 3.78 38.18 26.97
CA ALA A 123 4.31 36.97 26.33
C ALA A 123 5.40 36.35 27.22
N VAL A 124 5.14 35.14 27.74
CA VAL A 124 6.16 34.32 28.39
C VAL A 124 6.71 33.38 27.31
N THR A 125 7.90 33.68 26.79
CA THR A 125 8.60 32.78 25.88
C THR A 125 9.20 31.64 26.69
N THR A 126 8.48 30.53 26.82
CA THR A 126 9.08 29.27 27.29
C THR A 126 9.94 28.71 26.16
N THR A 127 11.24 28.96 26.19
CA THR A 127 12.20 28.22 25.37
C THR A 127 12.12 26.74 25.74
N ARG A 128 11.56 25.92 24.85
CA ARG A 128 11.58 24.47 24.97
C ARG A 128 13.05 24.04 25.01
N THR A 129 13.45 23.42 26.12
CA THR A 129 14.78 22.82 26.19
C THR A 129 14.81 21.70 25.15
N ALA A 130 15.76 21.74 24.21
CA ALA A 130 15.84 20.75 23.14
C ALA A 130 15.76 19.33 23.75
N PRO A 131 14.82 18.49 23.30
CA PRO A 131 14.66 17.16 23.87
C PRO A 131 15.92 16.35 23.58
N ALA A 132 16.55 15.80 24.63
CA ALA A 132 17.65 14.87 24.45
C ALA A 132 17.09 13.51 24.05
N PHE A 133 17.41 13.04 22.84
CA PHE A 133 17.10 11.69 22.42
C PHE A 133 18.06 10.70 23.08
N THR A 134 17.53 9.57 23.54
CA THR A 134 18.35 8.45 24.04
C THR A 134 17.96 7.20 23.27
N VAL A 135 18.83 6.73 22.37
CA VAL A 135 18.59 5.48 21.63
C VAL A 135 18.50 4.32 22.63
N GLN A 136 17.29 3.84 22.87
CA GLN A 136 17.00 2.86 23.91
C GLN A 136 15.80 2.00 23.54
N ARG A 137 15.80 0.77 24.04
CA ARG A 137 14.63 -0.09 23.95
C ARG A 137 13.47 0.48 24.76
N ARG A 138 12.30 0.60 24.13
CA ARG A 138 11.03 0.97 24.77
C ARG A 138 10.08 -0.21 24.84
N ASP A 139 9.97 -0.84 26.00
CA ASP A 139 9.02 -1.94 26.23
C ASP A 139 7.62 -1.43 26.65
N ASP A 140 7.47 -0.11 26.84
CA ASP A 140 6.24 0.59 27.23
C ASP A 140 5.37 1.03 26.03
N LEU A 141 5.83 0.78 24.80
CA LEU A 141 5.09 1.11 23.59
C LEU A 141 3.79 0.26 23.47
N PRO A 142 2.71 0.83 22.92
CA PRO A 142 1.46 0.09 22.73
C PRO A 142 1.62 -1.06 21.73
N ALA A 143 0.73 -2.04 21.76
CA ALA A 143 0.80 -3.21 20.88
C ALA A 143 0.84 -2.85 19.37
N GLY A 144 0.22 -1.73 18.99
CA GLY A 144 0.24 -1.19 17.62
C GLY A 144 1.63 -0.77 17.13
N ALA A 145 2.60 -0.56 18.03
CA ALA A 145 3.99 -0.27 17.70
C ALA A 145 4.79 -1.49 17.21
N THR A 146 4.20 -2.68 17.28
CA THR A 146 4.90 -3.90 16.85
C THR A 146 4.91 -3.95 15.32
N VAL A 147 6.10 -3.99 14.72
CA VAL A 147 6.26 -4.29 13.29
C VAL A 147 5.76 -5.72 13.05
N GLN A 148 4.69 -5.85 12.26
CA GLN A 148 3.99 -7.14 12.08
C GLN A 148 4.53 -7.98 10.93
N LEU A 149 5.33 -7.39 10.03
CA LEU A 149 5.87 -8.08 8.87
C LEU A 149 7.30 -7.63 8.62
N TYR A 150 8.15 -8.61 8.32
CA TYR A 150 9.51 -8.40 7.88
C TYR A 150 9.61 -8.73 6.40
N PRO A 151 10.26 -7.89 5.56
CA PRO A 151 10.50 -8.23 4.19
C PRO A 151 11.33 -9.51 4.11
N GLN A 152 10.96 -10.36 3.16
CA GLN A 152 11.72 -11.56 2.89
C GLN A 152 12.89 -11.22 1.97
N ILE A 153 14.09 -11.62 2.38
CA ILE A 153 15.31 -11.48 1.59
C ILE A 153 15.43 -12.69 0.66
N VAL A 154 15.47 -12.44 -0.65
CA VAL A 154 15.73 -13.48 -1.66
C VAL A 154 17.20 -13.38 -2.07
N ALA A 155 18.03 -14.29 -1.56
CA ALA A 155 19.45 -14.36 -1.93
C ALA A 155 19.71 -15.40 -3.03
N LYS A 156 20.52 -15.03 -4.03
CA LYS A 156 21.04 -15.93 -5.07
C LYS A 156 22.55 -15.77 -5.12
N ASN A 157 23.29 -16.89 -5.14
CA ASN A 157 24.76 -16.88 -5.17
C ASN A 157 25.41 -16.04 -4.05
N GLY A 158 24.79 -15.99 -2.87
CA GLY A 158 25.30 -15.20 -1.73
C GLY A 158 25.02 -13.70 -1.81
N GLN A 159 24.33 -13.22 -2.84
CA GLN A 159 23.92 -11.84 -3.02
C GLN A 159 22.40 -11.68 -2.92
N ILE A 160 21.93 -10.53 -2.44
CA ILE A 160 20.51 -10.19 -2.42
C ILE A 160 20.05 -9.98 -3.86
N SER A 161 19.25 -10.92 -4.36
CA SER A 161 18.58 -10.75 -5.65
C SER A 161 17.28 -9.98 -5.51
N GLY A 162 16.58 -10.02 -4.37
CA GLY A 162 15.37 -9.22 -4.22
C GLY A 162 14.83 -9.14 -2.80
N LEU A 163 13.93 -8.19 -2.57
CA LEU A 163 13.19 -7.99 -1.34
C LEU A 163 11.69 -8.11 -1.59
N SER A 164 10.99 -8.85 -0.75
CA SER A 164 9.53 -8.94 -0.81
C SER A 164 8.88 -8.42 0.47
N PHE A 165 8.10 -7.35 0.35
CA PHE A 165 7.51 -6.61 1.47
C PHE A 165 6.07 -7.02 1.80
N GLY A 166 5.48 -7.98 1.07
CA GLY A 166 4.10 -8.39 1.27
C GLY A 166 3.11 -7.21 1.12
N ARG A 167 2.03 -7.21 1.91
CA ARG A 167 0.98 -6.18 1.90
C ARG A 167 0.77 -5.46 3.23
N LEU A 168 1.41 -5.91 4.33
CA LEU A 168 1.37 -5.17 5.59
C LEU A 168 2.24 -3.93 5.47
N ARG A 169 1.79 -2.89 6.16
CA ARG A 169 2.51 -1.63 6.29
C ARG A 169 3.22 -1.59 7.63
N THR A 170 4.18 -0.68 7.72
CA THR A 170 4.81 -0.32 8.99
C THR A 170 3.78 0.31 9.94
N PRO A 171 4.02 0.25 11.26
CA PRO A 171 3.19 0.96 12.24
C PRO A 171 3.06 2.45 11.91
N SER A 172 1.86 3.01 12.05
CA SER A 172 1.56 4.43 11.81
C SER A 172 1.76 5.26 13.09
N PRO A 173 2.26 6.50 13.00
CA PRO A 173 2.24 7.45 14.12
C PRO A 173 0.82 7.83 14.57
N PHE A 174 -0.21 7.49 13.80
CA PHE A 174 -1.61 7.73 14.15
C PHE A 174 -2.35 6.45 14.56
N GLY A 175 -1.60 5.48 15.08
CA GLY A 175 -2.14 4.23 15.63
C GLY A 175 -2.71 3.30 14.56
N SER A 176 -4.00 2.99 14.64
CA SER A 176 -4.67 2.12 13.66
C SER A 176 -5.17 2.86 12.42
N ARG A 177 -5.18 4.20 12.44
CA ARG A 177 -5.53 5.03 11.29
C ARG A 177 -4.27 5.27 10.47
N MET A 178 -4.40 5.14 9.15
CA MET A 178 -3.32 5.51 8.24
C MET A 178 -3.24 7.04 8.20
N GLY A 179 -2.03 7.58 8.39
CA GLY A 179 -1.76 8.94 7.98
C GLY A 179 -1.51 9.01 6.49
N ASP A 180 -1.44 10.23 5.98
CA ASP A 180 -1.03 10.50 4.61
C ASP A 180 0.49 10.58 4.58
N HIS A 181 1.12 9.78 3.74
CA HIS A 181 2.56 9.87 3.53
C HIS A 181 2.84 11.05 2.60
N THR A 182 3.87 11.84 2.90
CA THR A 182 4.27 12.99 2.06
C THR A 182 5.01 12.56 0.81
N GLY A 183 5.70 11.41 0.86
CA GLY A 183 6.15 10.66 -0.31
C GLY A 183 5.44 9.31 -0.38
N ALA A 184 5.21 8.81 -1.60
CA ALA A 184 4.60 7.51 -1.81
C ALA A 184 5.40 6.43 -1.08
N TRP A 185 4.73 5.69 -0.19
CA TRP A 185 5.42 4.68 0.62
C TRP A 185 6.16 3.64 -0.24
N ALA A 186 5.64 3.35 -1.43
CA ALA A 186 6.27 2.45 -2.38
C ALA A 186 7.66 2.93 -2.84
N THR A 187 7.88 4.23 -2.99
CA THR A 187 9.18 4.76 -3.46
C THR A 187 10.25 4.69 -2.38
N ILE A 188 9.85 4.87 -1.10
CA ILE A 188 10.74 4.65 0.06
C ILE A 188 11.14 3.17 0.16
N VAL A 189 10.20 2.25 -0.05
CA VAL A 189 10.46 0.82 -0.10
C VAL A 189 11.37 0.46 -1.26
N ASP A 190 11.11 1.02 -2.44
CA ASP A 190 11.91 0.83 -3.65
C ASP A 190 13.34 1.35 -3.46
N ARG A 191 13.53 2.45 -2.72
CA ARG A 191 14.87 2.97 -2.36
C ARG A 191 15.66 1.94 -1.57
N VAL A 192 15.06 1.35 -0.54
CA VAL A 192 15.73 0.28 0.22
C VAL A 192 16.01 -0.92 -0.69
N HIS A 193 15.08 -1.29 -1.57
CA HIS A 193 15.30 -2.37 -2.52
C HIS A 193 16.48 -2.10 -3.45
N ALA A 194 16.54 -0.90 -4.04
CA ALA A 194 17.63 -0.47 -4.90
C ALA A 194 18.99 -0.54 -4.20
N ARG A 195 19.05 -0.04 -2.95
CA ARG A 195 20.28 -0.01 -2.16
C ARG A 195 20.74 -1.40 -1.69
N MET A 196 19.84 -2.37 -1.57
CA MET A 196 20.18 -3.73 -1.13
C MET A 196 20.46 -4.68 -2.29
N HIS A 197 19.94 -4.41 -3.49
CA HIS A 197 20.03 -5.32 -4.62
C HIS A 197 21.49 -5.52 -5.09
N GLY A 198 21.85 -6.78 -5.33
CA GLY A 198 23.19 -7.20 -5.76
C GLY A 198 24.24 -7.23 -4.65
N LEU A 199 23.93 -6.75 -3.44
CA LEU A 199 24.87 -6.76 -2.32
C LEU A 199 25.02 -8.15 -1.70
N SER A 200 26.21 -8.46 -1.20
CA SER A 200 26.37 -9.61 -0.30
C SER A 200 25.59 -9.38 1.00
N LEU A 201 25.28 -10.45 1.75
CA LEU A 201 24.60 -10.28 3.05
C LEU A 201 25.39 -9.39 4.02
N ALA A 202 26.72 -9.41 3.97
CA ALA A 202 27.58 -8.56 4.80
C ALA A 202 27.56 -7.09 4.36
N ASP A 203 27.61 -6.84 3.05
CA ASP A 203 27.53 -5.48 2.51
C ASP A 203 26.14 -4.88 2.73
N ALA A 204 25.10 -5.71 2.70
CA ALA A 204 23.74 -5.30 3.01
C ALA A 204 23.59 -4.84 4.47
N VAL A 205 24.22 -5.52 5.43
CA VAL A 205 24.27 -5.09 6.84
C VAL A 205 24.96 -3.72 6.97
N THR A 206 26.10 -3.56 6.31
CA THR A 206 26.86 -2.29 6.31
C THR A 206 26.05 -1.15 5.68
N THR A 207 25.39 -1.42 4.55
CA THR A 207 24.55 -0.46 3.84
C THR A 207 23.34 -0.08 4.68
N LEU A 208 22.68 -1.04 5.33
CA LEU A 208 21.53 -0.77 6.18
C LEU A 208 21.91 0.03 7.43
N ARG A 209 23.09 -0.23 8.02
CA ARG A 209 23.62 0.62 9.09
C ARG A 209 23.87 2.05 8.60
N THR A 210 24.38 2.21 7.39
CA THR A 210 24.61 3.54 6.78
C THR A 210 23.28 4.27 6.60
N LEU A 211 22.28 3.62 6.00
CA LEU A 211 20.94 4.20 5.83
C LEU A 211 20.30 4.60 7.16
N GLN A 212 20.37 3.74 8.19
CA GLN A 212 19.87 4.07 9.52
C GLN A 212 20.65 5.21 10.15
N GLY A 213 21.98 5.21 9.99
CA GLY A 213 22.87 6.26 10.48
C GLY A 213 22.53 7.63 9.91
N GLU A 214 22.41 7.74 8.58
CA GLU A 214 21.97 8.96 7.88
C GLU A 214 20.60 9.42 8.40
N ALA A 215 19.63 8.52 8.49
CA ALA A 215 18.27 8.85 8.93
C ALA A 215 18.18 9.34 10.39
N GLN A 216 19.12 8.96 11.26
CA GLN A 216 19.12 9.31 12.69
C GLN A 216 20.25 10.24 13.13
N GLU A 217 21.06 10.73 12.20
CA GLU A 217 22.21 11.59 12.49
C GLU A 217 21.78 12.83 13.26
N TRP A 218 20.66 13.45 12.87
CA TRP A 218 20.07 14.61 13.55
C TRP A 218 19.68 14.34 15.02
N MET A 219 19.34 13.10 15.39
CA MET A 219 19.05 12.72 16.79
C MET A 219 20.32 12.56 17.62
N THR A 220 21.41 12.13 16.99
CA THR A 220 22.62 11.63 17.68
C THR A 220 23.80 12.60 17.64
N SER A 221 23.81 13.56 16.72
CA SER A 221 24.83 14.60 16.58
C SER A 221 24.90 15.53 17.79
N GLY A 222 23.79 15.69 18.51
CA GLY A 222 23.64 16.69 19.56
C GLY A 222 23.58 18.13 19.03
N ASP A 223 23.48 18.31 17.71
CA ASP A 223 23.35 19.62 17.07
C ASP A 223 21.88 20.06 17.08
N PRO A 224 21.52 21.08 17.89
CA PRO A 224 20.15 21.60 17.92
C PRO A 224 19.74 22.26 16.61
N ASP A 225 20.71 22.66 15.77
CA ASP A 225 20.49 23.33 14.49
C ASP A 225 20.44 22.35 13.30
N SER A 226 20.63 21.06 13.53
CA SER A 226 20.46 20.04 12.48
C SER A 226 19.04 20.09 11.89
N ILE A 227 18.91 19.85 10.59
CA ILE A 227 17.63 19.93 9.87
C ILE A 227 16.56 19.06 10.55
N GLY A 228 16.88 17.80 10.86
CA GLY A 228 15.92 16.92 11.52
C GLY A 228 15.50 17.40 12.91
N MET A 229 16.39 18.06 13.68
CA MET A 229 16.02 18.64 14.98
C MET A 229 15.16 19.89 14.82
N ARG A 230 15.46 20.75 13.84
CA ARG A 230 14.62 21.90 13.49
C ARG A 230 13.21 21.44 13.11
N LEU A 231 13.09 20.44 12.22
CA LEU A 231 11.81 19.82 11.84
C LEU A 231 11.10 19.15 13.02
N PHE A 232 11.83 18.50 13.94
CA PHE A 232 11.22 17.90 15.11
C PHE A 232 10.68 18.95 16.09
N ASN A 233 11.28 20.14 16.13
CA ASN A 233 10.86 21.24 16.99
C ASN A 233 9.71 22.07 16.41
N THR A 234 9.37 21.90 15.13
CA THR A 234 8.16 22.48 14.54
C THR A 234 6.90 21.64 14.81
N LEU A 235 7.06 20.41 15.30
CA LEU A 235 5.94 19.58 15.78
C LEU A 235 5.38 20.16 17.08
N ASP A 236 4.06 20.06 17.26
CA ASP A 236 3.45 20.34 18.55
C ASP A 236 3.96 19.37 19.64
N ASP A 237 3.79 19.76 20.91
CA ASP A 237 4.31 18.99 22.03
C ASP A 237 3.70 17.58 22.13
N GLU A 238 2.42 17.40 21.77
CA GLU A 238 1.72 16.11 21.84
C GLU A 238 2.27 15.16 20.77
N GLU A 239 2.43 15.62 19.53
CA GLU A 239 2.98 14.85 18.43
C GLU A 239 4.47 14.54 18.64
N ALA A 240 5.25 15.53 19.12
CA ALA A 240 6.66 15.33 19.45
C ALA A 240 6.84 14.30 20.58
N ASP A 241 6.06 14.40 21.66
CA ASP A 241 6.09 13.43 22.76
C ASP A 241 5.60 12.04 22.31
N HIS A 242 4.64 11.99 21.37
CA HIS A 242 4.18 10.73 20.79
C HIS A 242 5.26 10.04 19.95
N ARG A 243 5.91 10.75 19.01
CA ARG A 243 6.86 10.17 18.06
C ARG A 243 8.19 9.78 18.70
N ARG A 244 8.68 10.55 19.68
CA ARG A 244 9.99 10.37 20.32
C ARG A 244 10.27 8.93 20.78
N PRO A 245 9.43 8.28 21.60
CA PRO A 245 9.73 6.92 22.08
C PRO A 245 9.76 5.88 20.95
N TYR A 246 9.05 6.10 19.83
CA TYR A 246 9.09 5.20 18.67
C TYR A 246 10.39 5.36 17.89
N LEU A 247 10.83 6.61 17.66
CA LEU A 247 12.12 6.89 17.03
C LEU A 247 13.27 6.29 17.84
N GLU A 248 13.29 6.48 19.16
CA GLU A 248 14.28 5.87 20.06
C GLU A 248 14.27 4.34 19.98
N HIS A 249 13.08 3.73 20.00
CA HIS A 249 12.91 2.28 19.98
C HIS A 249 13.37 1.67 18.66
N TYR A 250 12.92 2.19 17.52
CA TYR A 250 13.26 1.60 16.22
C TYR A 250 14.73 1.79 15.89
N ALA A 251 15.32 2.95 16.23
CA ALA A 251 16.77 3.15 16.14
C ALA A 251 17.54 2.08 16.94
N PHE A 252 17.11 1.81 18.18
CA PHE A 252 17.71 0.77 19.01
C PHE A 252 17.55 -0.63 18.40
N VAL A 253 16.34 -1.00 17.96
CA VAL A 253 16.07 -2.36 17.46
C VAL A 253 16.81 -2.64 16.15
N VAL A 254 16.96 -1.65 15.26
CA VAL A 254 17.78 -1.79 14.05
C VAL A 254 19.22 -2.10 14.44
N GLU A 255 19.84 -1.27 15.28
CA GLU A 255 21.24 -1.45 15.67
C GLU A 255 21.47 -2.76 16.45
N GLU A 256 20.57 -3.11 17.39
CA GLU A 256 20.61 -4.39 18.10
C GLU A 256 20.55 -5.58 17.13
N THR A 257 19.66 -5.51 16.13
CA THR A 257 19.50 -6.58 15.13
C THR A 257 20.74 -6.71 14.25
N LEU A 258 21.34 -5.60 13.82
CA LEU A 258 22.57 -5.59 13.02
C LEU A 258 23.77 -6.13 13.82
N GLN A 259 23.92 -5.74 15.08
CA GLN A 259 24.96 -6.28 15.97
C GLN A 259 24.82 -7.80 16.18
N GLN A 260 23.59 -8.31 16.32
CA GLN A 260 23.33 -9.75 16.45
C GLN A 260 23.73 -10.53 15.19
N ILE A 261 23.62 -9.93 14.00
CA ILE A 261 24.07 -10.53 12.75
C ILE A 261 25.60 -10.61 12.73
N GLU A 262 26.27 -9.51 13.07
CA GLU A 262 27.74 -9.42 13.04
C GLU A 262 28.41 -10.28 14.11
N SER A 263 27.76 -10.50 15.25
CA SER A 263 28.29 -11.38 16.29
C SER A 263 28.34 -12.86 15.87
N GLY A 264 27.84 -13.20 14.68
CA GLY A 264 27.93 -14.54 14.09
C GLY A 264 27.12 -15.62 14.81
N ASN A 265 26.24 -15.22 15.74
CA ASN A 265 25.37 -16.14 16.45
C ASN A 265 24.20 -16.48 15.51
N GLN A 266 24.30 -17.56 14.74
CA GLN A 266 23.30 -18.08 13.77
C GLN A 266 23.38 -17.46 12.36
N PRO A 267 24.43 -17.77 11.58
CA PRO A 267 24.58 -17.27 10.20
C PRO A 267 23.40 -17.65 9.30
N GLU A 268 22.74 -18.77 9.55
CA GLU A 268 21.55 -19.24 8.83
C GLU A 268 20.33 -18.32 8.99
N LEU A 269 20.24 -17.56 10.09
CA LEU A 269 19.17 -16.59 10.31
C LEU A 269 19.47 -15.21 9.73
N THR A 270 20.64 -15.01 9.12
CA THR A 270 21.08 -13.70 8.61
C THR A 270 20.06 -13.05 7.67
N PRO A 271 19.50 -13.75 6.65
CA PRO A 271 18.51 -13.13 5.76
C PRO A 271 17.24 -12.67 6.52
N ALA A 272 16.70 -13.51 7.41
CA ALA A 272 15.52 -13.15 8.20
C ALA A 272 15.79 -11.96 9.14
N ARG A 273 16.99 -11.88 9.74
CA ARG A 273 17.40 -10.76 10.58
C ARG A 273 17.64 -9.48 9.80
N ILE A 274 18.20 -9.55 8.59
CA ILE A 274 18.30 -8.39 7.68
C ILE A 274 16.89 -7.91 7.34
N GLY A 275 15.98 -8.82 6.99
CA GLY A 275 14.56 -8.50 6.78
C GLY A 275 13.95 -7.77 7.98
N LYS A 276 14.16 -8.29 9.19
CA LYS A 276 13.73 -7.63 10.42
C LYS A 276 14.30 -6.22 10.58
N ALA A 277 15.61 -6.05 10.39
CA ALA A 277 16.25 -4.74 10.48
C ALA A 277 15.69 -3.75 9.44
N ILE A 278 15.45 -4.18 8.20
CA ILE A 278 14.84 -3.34 7.15
C ILE A 278 13.44 -2.88 7.59
N ALA A 279 12.61 -3.77 8.12
CA ALA A 279 11.26 -3.38 8.52
C ALA A 279 11.25 -2.36 9.66
N HIS A 280 12.17 -2.49 10.61
CA HIS A 280 12.32 -1.52 11.69
C HIS A 280 12.93 -0.20 11.21
N HIS A 281 13.85 -0.23 10.23
CA HIS A 281 14.34 0.98 9.57
C HIS A 281 13.21 1.72 8.84
N LEU A 282 12.38 1.00 8.08
CA LEU A 282 11.19 1.58 7.46
C LEU A 282 10.21 2.12 8.50
N ALA A 283 9.99 1.41 9.61
CA ALA A 283 9.16 1.92 10.70
C ALA A 283 9.75 3.20 11.30
N TYR A 284 11.07 3.29 11.45
CA TYR A 284 11.75 4.50 11.87
C TYR A 284 11.49 5.67 10.90
N LEU A 285 11.68 5.46 9.59
CA LEU A 285 11.40 6.47 8.56
C LEU A 285 9.95 6.97 8.62
N ASN A 286 8.99 6.07 8.89
CA ASN A 286 7.57 6.43 8.98
C ASN A 286 7.25 7.36 10.17
N PHE A 287 8.09 7.36 11.20
CA PHE A 287 7.94 8.20 12.39
C PHE A 287 8.75 9.49 12.32
N LEU A 288 9.59 9.68 11.30
CA LEU A 288 10.27 10.96 11.09
C LEU A 288 9.27 12.12 10.97
N PRO A 289 9.63 13.34 11.42
CA PRO A 289 8.77 14.51 11.29
C PRO A 289 8.27 14.66 9.84
N TYR A 290 6.96 14.84 9.69
CA TYR A 290 6.28 15.06 8.40
C TYR A 290 6.44 13.96 7.34
N ALA A 291 7.11 12.84 7.59
CA ALA A 291 7.11 11.69 6.67
C ALA A 291 5.68 11.13 6.49
N THR A 292 4.89 11.20 7.56
CA THR A 292 3.48 10.83 7.60
C THR A 292 2.73 11.85 8.43
N VAL A 293 1.67 12.42 7.88
CA VAL A 293 0.88 13.51 8.49
C VAL A 293 -0.56 13.06 8.74
N LEU A 294 -1.28 13.80 9.57
CA LEU A 294 -2.70 13.53 9.81
C LEU A 294 -3.46 13.57 8.48
N PRO A 295 -4.35 12.60 8.21
CA PRO A 295 -5.11 12.60 6.98
C PRO A 295 -6.13 13.74 6.98
N ASP A 296 -6.40 14.30 5.81
CA ASP A 296 -7.36 15.40 5.64
C ASP A 296 -8.80 14.98 5.99
N THR A 297 -9.12 13.71 5.73
CA THR A 297 -10.43 13.14 6.03
C THR A 297 -10.29 11.86 6.85
N ASP A 298 -11.36 11.46 7.55
CA ASP A 298 -11.44 10.17 8.24
C ASP A 298 -11.17 8.96 7.31
N ARG A 299 -11.24 9.14 5.98
CA ARG A 299 -10.97 8.10 4.98
C ARG A 299 -9.49 7.95 4.63
N GLY A 300 -8.61 8.87 5.04
CA GLY A 300 -7.24 8.95 4.53
C GLY A 300 -7.17 9.54 3.13
N SER A 301 -5.95 9.85 2.68
CA SER A 301 -5.67 10.19 1.27
C SER A 301 -6.23 9.08 0.36
N HIS A 302 -7.02 9.50 -0.62
CA HIS A 302 -7.42 8.65 -1.72
C HIS A 302 -6.19 8.42 -2.58
N GLY A 303 -5.43 7.34 -2.30
CA GLY A 303 -4.17 7.02 -2.99
C GLY A 303 -4.17 7.49 -4.44
N SER A 304 -3.47 8.60 -4.68
CA SER A 304 -3.79 9.64 -5.67
C SER A 304 -3.41 9.27 -7.10
N GLY A 305 -3.43 7.99 -7.43
CA GLY A 305 -2.79 7.47 -8.65
C GLY A 305 -1.33 7.10 -8.45
N GLU A 306 -0.80 7.06 -7.22
CA GLU A 306 0.59 6.65 -6.90
C GLU A 306 1.02 5.35 -7.63
N GLY A 307 0.11 4.37 -7.72
CA GLY A 307 0.38 3.12 -8.43
C GLY A 307 0.53 3.27 -9.94
N ALA A 308 -0.21 4.19 -10.56
CA ALA A 308 -0.09 4.53 -11.99
C ALA A 308 1.18 5.35 -12.25
N ALA A 309 1.46 6.35 -11.41
CA ALA A 309 2.70 7.14 -11.44
C ALA A 309 3.94 6.23 -11.32
N ARG A 310 3.95 5.34 -10.32
CA ARG A 310 5.00 4.31 -10.17
C ARG A 310 5.09 3.40 -11.39
N ALA A 311 3.96 2.99 -11.99
CA ALA A 311 3.98 2.13 -13.17
C ALA A 311 4.60 2.81 -14.40
N ALA A 312 4.38 4.12 -14.57
CA ALA A 312 5.01 4.91 -15.62
C ALA A 312 6.54 4.95 -15.45
N ILE A 313 7.03 5.24 -14.23
CA ILE A 313 8.46 5.22 -13.90
C ILE A 313 9.06 3.83 -14.19
N LEU A 314 8.42 2.76 -13.70
CA LEU A 314 8.91 1.39 -13.85
C LEU A 314 8.98 0.93 -15.32
N LYS A 315 8.22 1.56 -16.23
CA LYS A 315 8.27 1.23 -17.67
C LYS A 315 9.65 1.55 -18.24
N ILE A 316 10.25 2.68 -17.86
CA ILE A 316 11.61 3.08 -18.28
C ILE A 316 12.64 2.15 -17.65
N GLU A 317 12.57 1.95 -16.33
CA GLU A 317 13.52 1.11 -15.59
C GLU A 317 13.57 -0.32 -16.14
N LEU A 318 12.41 -0.92 -16.43
CA LEU A 318 12.34 -2.27 -17.01
C LEU A 318 12.81 -2.33 -18.47
N ALA A 319 12.63 -1.26 -19.25
CA ALA A 319 13.12 -1.22 -20.62
C ALA A 319 14.65 -1.21 -20.67
N GLU A 320 15.31 -0.41 -19.82
CA GLU A 320 16.78 -0.37 -19.75
C GLU A 320 17.34 -1.69 -19.22
N GLU A 321 16.72 -2.29 -18.21
CA GLU A 321 17.13 -3.59 -17.71
C GLU A 321 16.96 -4.71 -18.76
N SER A 322 15.88 -4.68 -19.54
CA SER A 322 15.68 -5.64 -20.65
C SER A 322 16.78 -5.52 -21.71
N LYS A 323 17.24 -4.29 -21.97
CA LYS A 323 18.35 -4.01 -22.87
C LYS A 323 19.68 -4.51 -22.30
N LEU A 324 19.95 -4.27 -21.01
CA LEU A 324 21.13 -4.81 -20.32
C LEU A 324 21.17 -6.34 -20.36
N GLN A 325 20.06 -7.03 -20.05
CA GLN A 325 19.97 -8.49 -20.14
C GLN A 325 20.20 -9.00 -21.55
N ARG A 326 19.70 -8.27 -22.57
CA ARG A 326 19.97 -8.59 -23.97
C ARG A 326 21.46 -8.45 -24.26
N ASP A 327 22.10 -7.35 -23.89
CA ASP A 327 23.52 -7.10 -24.15
C ASP A 327 24.42 -8.11 -23.43
N GLU A 328 24.10 -8.46 -22.19
CA GLU A 328 24.77 -9.52 -21.43
C GLU A 328 24.64 -10.88 -22.12
N ARG A 329 23.45 -11.23 -22.62
CA ARG A 329 23.23 -12.45 -23.39
C ARG A 329 24.06 -12.44 -24.67
N ILE A 330 24.04 -11.34 -25.43
CA ILE A 330 24.84 -11.18 -26.66
C ILE A 330 26.34 -11.33 -26.36
N ALA A 331 26.81 -10.80 -25.22
CA ALA A 331 28.20 -10.89 -24.81
C ALA A 331 28.59 -12.31 -24.35
N ALA A 332 27.66 -13.06 -23.78
CA ALA A 332 27.87 -14.44 -23.33
C ALA A 332 27.78 -15.49 -24.45
N GLU A 333 27.24 -15.13 -25.61
CA GLU A 333 27.07 -16.05 -26.74
C GLU A 333 28.40 -16.54 -27.33
N THR A 334 28.43 -17.83 -27.64
CA THR A 334 29.51 -18.45 -28.41
C THR A 334 29.51 -17.95 -29.86
N PRO A 335 30.64 -18.04 -30.60
CA PRO A 335 30.68 -17.66 -32.02
C PRO A 335 29.63 -18.40 -32.86
N GLU A 336 29.34 -19.66 -32.56
CA GLU A 336 28.33 -20.47 -33.22
C GLU A 336 26.90 -19.98 -32.93
N GLU A 337 26.58 -19.67 -31.68
CA GLU A 337 25.28 -19.09 -31.28
C GLU A 337 25.08 -17.72 -31.90
N ARG A 338 26.11 -16.88 -31.87
CA ARG A 338 26.10 -15.57 -32.51
C ARG A 338 25.85 -15.69 -34.00
N LYS A 339 26.52 -16.63 -34.67
CA LYS A 339 26.30 -16.89 -36.10
C LYS A 339 24.85 -17.33 -36.35
N LYS A 340 24.34 -18.27 -35.55
CA LYS A 340 22.96 -18.75 -35.66
C LYS A 340 21.94 -17.63 -35.45
N ARG A 341 22.11 -16.81 -34.40
CA ARG A 341 21.24 -15.65 -34.12
C ARG A 341 21.29 -14.64 -35.27
N LEU A 342 22.48 -14.34 -35.80
CA LEU A 342 22.62 -13.44 -36.96
C LEU A 342 21.98 -14.01 -38.23
N GLU A 343 22.04 -15.32 -38.45
CA GLU A 343 21.34 -16.00 -39.55
C GLU A 343 19.81 -15.95 -39.35
N GLU A 344 19.33 -16.12 -38.12
CA GLU A 344 17.91 -16.00 -37.75
C GLU A 344 17.40 -14.55 -37.87
N GLU A 345 18.14 -13.57 -37.34
CA GLU A 345 17.86 -12.13 -37.48
C GLU A 345 17.86 -11.72 -38.96
N ALA A 346 18.83 -12.18 -39.76
CA ALA A 346 18.85 -11.91 -41.20
C ALA A 346 17.68 -12.57 -41.96
N ALA A 347 17.25 -13.76 -41.53
CA ALA A 347 16.08 -14.44 -42.11
C ALA A 347 14.78 -13.73 -41.75
N GLU A 348 14.65 -13.24 -40.51
CA GLU A 348 13.49 -12.47 -40.05
C GLU A 348 13.45 -11.09 -40.70
N ASP A 349 14.57 -10.37 -40.77
CA ASP A 349 14.69 -9.09 -41.49
C ASP A 349 14.29 -9.26 -42.95
N LYS A 350 14.72 -10.36 -43.59
CA LYS A 350 14.31 -10.66 -44.96
C LYS A 350 12.80 -10.91 -45.03
N ARG A 351 12.22 -11.67 -44.09
CA ARG A 351 10.78 -11.94 -44.04
C ARG A 351 9.97 -10.65 -43.86
N LEU A 352 10.41 -9.76 -42.96
CA LEU A 352 9.78 -8.47 -42.73
C LEU A 352 9.85 -7.57 -43.97
N ARG A 353 10.99 -7.55 -44.67
CA ARG A 353 11.12 -6.86 -45.96
C ARG A 353 10.20 -7.44 -47.03
N ASP A 354 10.15 -8.77 -47.16
CA ASP A 354 9.26 -9.43 -48.12
C ASP A 354 7.78 -9.13 -47.79
N GLU A 355 7.40 -9.03 -46.51
CA GLU A 355 6.05 -8.64 -46.05
C GLU A 355 5.77 -7.14 -46.28
N GLU A 356 6.75 -6.26 -46.07
CA GLU A 356 6.64 -4.83 -46.37
C GLU A 356 6.54 -4.57 -47.88
N ASP A 357 7.33 -5.26 -48.69
CA ASP A 357 7.29 -5.20 -50.15
C ASP A 357 5.94 -5.71 -50.67
N ALA A 358 5.41 -6.79 -50.09
CA ALA A 358 4.07 -7.29 -50.41
C ALA A 358 2.96 -6.32 -50.00
N LYS A 359 3.11 -5.58 -48.89
CA LYS A 359 2.18 -4.48 -48.52
C LYS A 359 2.34 -3.26 -49.41
N ALA A 360 3.54 -3.04 -49.93
CA ALA A 360 3.87 -1.95 -50.84
C ALA A 360 3.52 -2.27 -52.32
N GLU A 361 3.09 -3.49 -52.66
CA GLU A 361 2.57 -3.82 -54.00
C GLU A 361 1.32 -2.97 -54.32
N GLY A 362 1.53 -1.84 -54.99
CA GLY A 362 0.52 -0.84 -55.33
C GLY A 362 0.75 0.54 -54.73
N GLU A 363 1.69 0.68 -53.80
CA GLU A 363 2.18 1.95 -53.26
C GLU A 363 3.36 2.46 -54.09
N SER A 364 3.37 3.75 -54.42
CA SER A 364 4.54 4.40 -55.01
C SER A 364 5.66 4.51 -53.97
N ALA A 365 6.93 4.56 -54.41
CA ALA A 365 8.07 4.75 -53.50
C ALA A 365 7.91 5.99 -52.59
N GLN A 366 7.23 7.04 -53.06
CA GLN A 366 6.89 8.22 -52.27
C GLN A 366 5.89 7.92 -51.14
N GLN A 367 4.96 6.98 -51.33
CA GLN A 367 4.02 6.56 -50.29
C GLN A 367 4.69 5.69 -49.23
N THR A 368 5.59 4.78 -49.63
CA THR A 368 6.38 3.96 -48.70
C THR A 368 7.31 4.81 -47.84
N GLU A 369 8.05 5.75 -48.45
CA GLU A 369 8.91 6.70 -47.71
C GLU A 369 8.10 7.56 -46.73
N LYS A 370 6.91 8.02 -47.15
CA LYS A 370 5.99 8.76 -46.30
C LYS A 370 5.52 7.92 -45.10
N ARG A 371 5.13 6.65 -45.32
CA ARG A 371 4.70 5.74 -44.24
C ARG A 371 5.81 5.51 -43.22
N HIS A 372 7.03 5.19 -43.66
CA HIS A 372 8.15 4.99 -42.73
C HIS A 372 8.48 6.26 -41.93
N LYS A 373 8.35 7.43 -42.56
CA LYS A 373 8.50 8.70 -41.85
C LYS A 373 7.41 8.90 -40.80
N GLU A 374 6.14 8.64 -41.14
CA GLU A 374 5.00 8.71 -40.21
C GLU A 374 5.14 7.71 -39.05
N GLU A 375 5.58 6.47 -39.32
CA GLU A 375 5.84 5.45 -38.29
C GLU A 375 7.00 5.85 -37.36
N ALA A 376 8.08 6.42 -37.91
CA ALA A 376 9.20 6.92 -37.10
C ALA A 376 8.79 8.12 -36.24
N GLU A 377 7.98 9.04 -36.79
CA GLU A 377 7.41 10.16 -36.04
C GLU A 377 6.46 9.68 -34.94
N GLN A 378 5.61 8.68 -35.23
CA GLN A 378 4.70 8.08 -34.25
C GLN A 378 5.48 7.38 -33.12
N LYS A 379 6.51 6.60 -33.44
CA LYS A 379 7.36 5.93 -32.45
C LYS A 379 8.07 6.95 -31.56
N LYS A 380 8.61 8.03 -32.14
CA LYS A 380 9.23 9.12 -31.38
C LYS A 380 8.22 9.82 -30.47
N ALA A 381 6.99 10.03 -30.93
CA ALA A 381 5.92 10.60 -30.12
C ALA A 381 5.51 9.67 -28.96
N GLU A 382 5.44 8.36 -29.20
CA GLU A 382 5.16 7.37 -28.15
C GLU A 382 6.30 7.30 -27.12
N GLU A 383 7.56 7.32 -27.57
CA GLU A 383 8.73 7.39 -26.68
C GLU A 383 8.70 8.67 -25.84
N GLN A 384 8.41 9.83 -26.45
CA GLN A 384 8.30 11.10 -25.71
C GLN A 384 7.16 11.05 -24.69
N MET A 385 5.98 10.51 -25.06
CA MET A 385 4.86 10.36 -24.13
C MET A 385 5.22 9.48 -22.93
N ILE A 386 6.00 8.41 -23.12
CA ILE A 386 6.49 7.57 -22.02
C ILE A 386 7.44 8.35 -21.09
N LEU A 387 8.30 9.20 -21.66
CA LEU A 387 9.20 10.05 -20.89
C LEU A 387 8.43 11.11 -20.11
N ASP A 388 7.44 11.76 -20.74
CA ASP A 388 6.57 12.77 -20.10
C ASP A 388 5.75 12.13 -18.97
N ASP A 389 5.11 10.98 -19.22
CA ASP A 389 4.36 10.21 -18.21
C ASP A 389 5.25 9.80 -17.03
N ALA A 390 6.52 9.43 -17.29
CA ALA A 390 7.45 9.07 -16.24
C ALA A 390 7.97 10.30 -15.48
N TYR A 391 8.17 11.43 -16.16
CA TYR A 391 8.55 12.70 -15.52
C TYR A 391 7.48 13.16 -14.54
N GLU A 392 6.22 13.21 -14.98
CA GLU A 392 5.09 13.51 -14.10
C GLU A 392 4.94 12.42 -13.03
N GLY A 393 5.13 11.14 -13.38
CA GLY A 393 5.14 10.04 -12.41
C GLY A 393 6.15 10.21 -11.28
N LEU A 394 7.35 10.76 -11.56
CA LEU A 394 8.37 11.07 -10.54
C LEU A 394 7.85 12.14 -9.56
N TRP A 395 7.08 13.13 -10.01
CA TRP A 395 6.46 14.14 -9.15
C TRP A 395 5.18 13.65 -8.46
N ASP A 396 4.33 12.89 -9.15
CA ASP A 396 3.05 12.35 -8.64
C ASP A 396 3.23 11.30 -7.54
N THR A 397 4.45 10.79 -7.36
CA THR A 397 4.81 9.99 -6.18
C THR A 397 5.12 10.85 -4.95
N PHE A 398 5.07 12.19 -5.05
CA PHE A 398 5.09 13.12 -3.92
C PHE A 398 3.68 13.65 -3.65
N ALA A 399 3.20 13.51 -2.42
CA ALA A 399 1.87 13.95 -2.03
C ALA A 399 1.91 15.41 -1.58
N PHE A 400 1.89 16.34 -2.55
CA PHE A 400 1.96 17.79 -2.28
C PHE A 400 0.92 18.26 -1.26
N GLU A 401 -0.34 17.83 -1.38
CA GLU A 401 -1.40 18.22 -0.42
C GLU A 401 -1.07 17.81 1.01
N ALA A 402 -0.55 16.59 1.21
CA ALA A 402 -0.15 16.10 2.52
C ALA A 402 1.06 16.89 3.05
N ALA A 403 2.04 17.16 2.19
CA ALA A 403 3.21 17.94 2.56
C ALA A 403 2.84 19.39 2.93
N GLN A 404 1.96 20.03 2.15
CA GLN A 404 1.46 21.38 2.39
C GLN A 404 0.66 21.48 3.69
N ARG A 405 -0.21 20.50 3.96
CA ARG A 405 -0.96 20.43 5.22
C ARG A 405 -0.04 20.20 6.41
N GLY A 406 0.89 19.25 6.31
CA GLY A 406 1.89 19.00 7.34
C GLY A 406 2.77 20.22 7.64
N ALA A 407 3.18 20.93 6.59
CA ALA A 407 3.97 22.15 6.69
C ALA A 407 3.17 23.40 7.10
N GLY A 408 1.83 23.30 7.21
CA GLY A 408 0.97 24.44 7.54
C GLY A 408 1.04 25.57 6.51
N VAL A 409 1.19 25.27 5.23
CA VAL A 409 1.54 26.28 4.21
C VAL A 409 0.52 27.41 4.12
N GLN A 410 -0.76 27.14 4.38
CA GLN A 410 -1.81 28.17 4.40
C GLN A 410 -1.46 29.35 5.33
N PHE A 411 -0.74 29.11 6.44
CA PHE A 411 -0.27 30.16 7.35
C PHE A 411 0.76 31.10 6.71
N ALA A 412 1.57 30.58 5.81
CA ALA A 412 2.59 31.34 5.10
C ALA A 412 2.02 32.06 3.88
N VAL A 413 1.20 31.39 3.07
CA VAL A 413 0.77 31.89 1.74
C VAL A 413 -0.62 32.53 1.71
N ALA A 414 -1.45 32.32 2.73
CA ALA A 414 -2.79 32.90 2.81
C ALA A 414 -3.07 33.51 4.21
N PRO A 415 -2.18 34.36 4.75
CA PRO A 415 -2.29 34.87 6.11
C PRO A 415 -3.59 35.65 6.37
N GLU A 416 -4.15 36.32 5.37
CA GLU A 416 -5.43 37.03 5.52
C GLU A 416 -6.62 36.07 5.66
N ALA A 417 -6.63 34.98 4.88
CA ALA A 417 -7.66 33.95 4.98
C ALA A 417 -7.63 33.30 6.38
N VAL A 418 -6.43 32.92 6.86
CA VAL A 418 -6.24 32.40 8.22
C VAL A 418 -6.66 33.43 9.27
N ARG A 419 -6.38 34.73 9.07
CA ARG A 419 -6.80 35.78 9.99
C ARG A 419 -8.33 35.83 10.15
N VAL A 420 -9.06 35.67 9.05
CA VAL A 420 -10.52 35.60 9.03
C VAL A 420 -11.02 34.34 9.74
N GLU A 421 -10.49 33.17 9.41
CA GLU A 421 -10.81 31.90 10.09
C GLU A 421 -10.58 31.98 11.60
N ARG A 422 -9.41 32.48 12.02
CA ARG A 422 -9.07 32.70 13.43
C ARG A 422 -10.07 33.61 14.13
N GLY A 423 -10.59 34.62 13.44
CA GLY A 423 -11.65 35.49 13.95
C GLY A 423 -12.93 34.72 14.26
N LYS A 424 -13.34 33.81 13.38
CA LYS A 424 -14.54 32.97 13.51
C LYS A 424 -14.39 31.91 14.62
N ILE A 425 -13.22 31.27 14.71
CA ILE A 425 -12.92 30.33 15.79
C ILE A 425 -12.95 31.05 17.15
N ARG A 426 -12.34 32.24 17.23
CA ARG A 426 -12.39 33.06 18.44
C ARG A 426 -13.82 33.43 18.82
N LEU A 427 -14.66 33.77 17.83
CA LEU A 427 -16.07 34.04 18.05
C LEU A 427 -16.79 32.81 18.64
N ALA A 428 -16.60 31.61 18.08
CA ALA A 428 -17.21 30.39 18.61
C ALA A 428 -16.80 30.11 20.08
N VAL A 429 -15.52 30.27 20.41
CA VAL A 429 -15.02 30.13 21.79
C VAL A 429 -15.63 31.19 22.71
N GLN A 430 -15.68 32.44 22.26
CA GLN A 430 -16.28 33.55 23.01
C GLN A 430 -17.78 33.30 23.29
N LEU A 431 -18.54 32.89 22.27
CA LEU A 431 -19.97 32.58 22.42
C LEU A 431 -20.21 31.44 23.41
N ALA A 432 -19.34 30.42 23.42
CA ALA A 432 -19.40 29.35 24.41
C ALA A 432 -19.16 29.87 25.83
N ASP A 433 -18.17 30.74 26.02
CA ASP A 433 -17.85 31.36 27.32
C ASP A 433 -18.95 32.32 27.80
N GLU A 434 -19.57 33.08 26.90
CA GLU A 434 -20.71 33.97 27.19
C GLU A 434 -21.98 33.19 27.55
N LEU A 435 -22.22 32.06 26.89
CA LEU A 435 -23.39 31.21 27.15
C LEU A 435 -23.32 30.53 28.53
N GLN A 436 -22.14 30.10 28.97
CA GLN A 436 -21.97 29.37 30.24
C GLN A 436 -22.56 30.04 31.50
N PRO A 437 -22.34 31.33 31.78
CA PRO A 437 -22.96 32.01 32.92
C PRO A 437 -24.48 32.20 32.75
N ILE A 438 -24.99 32.32 31.51
CA ILE A 438 -26.42 32.37 31.23
C ILE A 438 -27.10 31.02 31.59
N LEU A 439 -26.37 29.90 31.48
CA LEU A 439 -26.91 28.58 31.84
C LEU A 439 -26.97 28.32 33.36
N ASP A 440 -26.22 29.04 34.18
CA ASP A 440 -26.12 28.74 35.62
C ASP A 440 -27.48 28.79 36.35
N PRO A 441 -28.37 29.76 36.08
CA PRO A 441 -29.70 29.78 36.69
C PRO A 441 -30.64 28.66 36.21
N TYR A 442 -30.32 27.97 35.12
CA TYR A 442 -31.04 26.79 34.63
C TYR A 442 -30.58 25.49 35.34
N ILE A 443 -29.47 25.51 36.09
CA ILE A 443 -28.93 24.34 36.78
C ILE A 443 -29.39 24.35 38.25
N ILE A 444 -30.43 23.56 38.56
CA ILE A 444 -30.99 23.44 39.91
C ILE A 444 -30.02 22.64 40.80
N PRO A 445 -29.52 23.22 41.92
CA PRO A 445 -28.61 22.52 42.81
C PRO A 445 -29.31 21.32 43.49
N LEU A 446 -28.56 20.23 43.65
CA LEU A 446 -29.01 19.09 44.46
C LEU A 446 -29.03 19.48 45.94
N VAL A 447 -30.23 19.63 46.51
CA VAL A 447 -30.40 19.74 47.96
C VAL A 447 -30.42 18.33 48.56
N PRO A 448 -29.52 17.98 49.50
CA PRO A 448 -29.52 16.66 50.13
C PRO A 448 -30.87 16.34 50.78
N GLY A 449 -31.53 15.27 50.31
CA GLY A 449 -32.81 14.80 50.84
C GLY A 449 -34.08 15.47 50.30
N GLY A 450 -33.97 16.45 49.39
CA GLY A 450 -35.11 17.13 48.77
C GLY A 450 -35.46 16.59 47.38
N LYS A 451 -36.75 16.52 47.04
CA LYS A 451 -37.19 16.40 45.63
C LYS A 451 -36.88 17.73 44.93
N ARG A 452 -36.21 17.69 43.76
CA ARG A 452 -36.00 18.89 42.93
C ARG A 452 -37.35 19.30 42.35
N SER A 453 -37.94 20.38 42.84
CA SER A 453 -39.11 21.03 42.23
C SER A 453 -38.67 21.85 41.04
N ALA A 454 -39.55 22.05 40.06
CA ALA A 454 -39.27 22.96 38.96
C ALA A 454 -39.12 24.40 39.50
N VAL A 455 -38.11 25.11 39.02
CA VAL A 455 -37.79 26.48 39.46
C VAL A 455 -37.72 27.38 38.23
N ALA A 456 -38.22 28.61 38.35
CA ALA A 456 -38.01 29.63 37.34
C ALA A 456 -36.56 30.14 37.44
N PRO A 457 -35.77 30.09 36.35
CA PRO A 457 -34.39 30.57 36.38
C PRO A 457 -34.39 32.09 36.68
N SER A 458 -33.51 32.53 37.60
CA SER A 458 -33.41 33.93 37.99
C SER A 458 -32.11 34.53 37.46
N HIS A 459 -32.22 35.31 36.39
CA HIS A 459 -31.09 35.88 35.66
C HIS A 459 -30.71 37.31 36.09
N GLY A 460 -31.45 37.91 37.03
CA GLY A 460 -31.25 39.31 37.43
C GLY A 460 -31.64 40.36 36.36
N LYS A 461 -32.10 39.93 35.19
CA LYS A 461 -32.61 40.77 34.07
C LYS A 461 -34.04 40.35 33.69
N PRO A 462 -34.82 41.20 32.99
CA PRO A 462 -36.07 40.80 32.36
C PRO A 462 -35.88 39.57 31.47
N ILE A 463 -36.82 38.62 31.52
CA ILE A 463 -36.69 37.35 30.80
C ILE A 463 -36.63 37.51 29.28
N GLU A 464 -37.28 38.55 28.75
CA GLU A 464 -37.26 38.83 27.31
C GLU A 464 -35.88 39.30 26.83
N ASP A 465 -35.14 40.03 27.67
CA ASP A 465 -33.75 40.43 27.37
C ASP A 465 -32.85 39.20 27.28
N VAL A 466 -33.03 38.23 28.19
CA VAL A 466 -32.29 36.95 28.16
C VAL A 466 -32.64 36.15 26.90
N ARG A 467 -33.91 36.17 26.45
CA ARG A 467 -34.31 35.47 25.22
C ARG A 467 -33.73 36.11 23.97
N MET A 468 -33.64 37.44 23.92
CA MET A 468 -32.96 38.15 22.84
C MET A 468 -31.45 37.86 22.83
N GLU A 469 -30.81 37.84 24.00
CA GLU A 469 -29.39 37.50 24.17
C GLU A 469 -29.11 36.06 23.68
N LEU A 470 -29.94 35.08 24.07
CA LEU A 470 -29.82 33.69 23.63
C LEU A 470 -30.09 33.51 22.12
N GLU A 471 -31.04 34.25 21.54
CA GLU A 471 -31.28 34.21 20.09
C GLU A 471 -30.10 34.76 19.30
N ALA A 472 -29.51 35.86 19.75
CA ALA A 472 -28.32 36.44 19.11
C ALA A 472 -27.14 35.45 19.14
N ILE A 473 -26.86 34.83 20.30
CA ILE A 473 -25.82 33.79 20.44
C ILE A 473 -26.08 32.63 19.48
N ALA A 474 -27.33 32.16 19.38
CA ALA A 474 -27.68 31.06 18.50
C ALA A 474 -27.45 31.40 17.02
N GLN A 475 -27.91 32.58 16.58
CA GLN A 475 -27.76 33.02 15.18
C GLN A 475 -26.29 33.21 14.78
N GLU A 476 -25.46 33.79 15.65
CA GLU A 476 -24.04 33.94 15.39
C GLU A 476 -23.32 32.58 15.34
N ALA A 477 -23.65 31.67 16.26
CA ALA A 477 -23.11 30.32 16.28
C ALA A 477 -23.53 29.51 15.04
N ASP A 478 -24.77 29.63 14.57
CA ASP A 478 -25.21 29.05 13.30
C ASP A 478 -24.41 29.59 12.10
N GLY A 479 -24.09 30.88 12.12
CA GLY A 479 -23.26 31.51 11.09
C GLY A 479 -21.87 30.89 11.02
N VAL A 480 -21.25 30.61 12.16
CA VAL A 480 -19.95 29.92 12.22
C VAL A 480 -20.06 28.44 11.85
N ALA A 481 -21.10 27.73 12.31
CA ALA A 481 -21.31 26.32 12.01
C ALA A 481 -21.69 26.08 10.53
N GLY A 482 -22.34 27.04 9.88
CA GLY A 482 -22.76 26.95 8.48
C GLY A 482 -21.61 27.14 7.48
N GLU A 483 -20.45 27.59 7.93
CA GLU A 483 -19.25 27.71 7.11
C GLU A 483 -18.34 26.50 7.31
N ASP A 484 -17.86 25.94 6.19
CA ASP A 484 -16.86 24.89 6.26
C ASP A 484 -15.48 25.50 6.49
N LEU A 485 -15.08 25.58 7.75
CA LEU A 485 -13.75 26.03 8.15
C LEU A 485 -12.71 24.90 8.12
N GLY A 486 -13.08 23.65 7.78
CA GLY A 486 -12.16 22.51 7.81
C GLY A 486 -11.76 22.03 9.23
N TYR A 487 -12.33 22.60 10.30
CA TYR A 487 -12.01 22.24 11.68
C TYR A 487 -13.22 21.63 12.42
N PRO A 488 -13.34 20.29 12.52
CA PRO A 488 -14.49 19.63 13.14
C PRO A 488 -14.76 20.09 14.58
N ALA A 489 -13.71 20.33 15.37
CA ALA A 489 -13.84 20.81 16.75
C ALA A 489 -14.54 22.18 16.85
N VAL A 490 -14.34 23.05 15.86
CA VAL A 490 -14.94 24.39 15.80
C VAL A 490 -16.41 24.28 15.39
N HIS A 491 -16.68 23.50 14.33
CA HIS A 491 -18.05 23.23 13.90
C HIS A 491 -18.88 22.59 15.03
N ASP A 492 -18.35 21.55 15.68
CA ASP A 492 -19.00 20.87 16.80
C ASP A 492 -19.26 21.78 18.00
N LEU A 493 -18.35 22.73 18.26
CA LEU A 493 -18.54 23.73 19.30
C LEU A 493 -19.66 24.71 18.93
N ALA A 494 -19.60 25.28 17.72
CA ALA A 494 -20.59 26.24 17.23
C ALA A 494 -22.00 25.62 17.19
N ASP A 495 -22.14 24.39 16.71
CA ASP A 495 -23.41 23.65 16.73
C ASP A 495 -23.91 23.39 18.16
N GLU A 496 -23.04 23.00 19.10
CA GLU A 496 -23.44 22.82 20.51
C GLU A 496 -23.87 24.14 21.17
N VAL A 497 -23.19 25.25 20.86
CA VAL A 497 -23.57 26.60 21.32
C VAL A 497 -24.95 26.96 20.78
N ALA A 498 -25.19 26.81 19.48
CA ALA A 498 -26.46 27.12 18.83
C ALA A 498 -27.61 26.28 19.41
N GLN A 499 -27.43 24.96 19.52
CA GLN A 499 -28.44 24.05 20.08
C GLN A 499 -28.75 24.37 21.55
N THR A 500 -27.71 24.61 22.36
CA THR A 500 -27.87 24.88 23.79
C THR A 500 -28.55 26.23 24.04
N ALA A 501 -28.21 27.26 23.26
CA ALA A 501 -28.82 28.57 23.35
C ALA A 501 -30.32 28.54 23.00
N ARG A 502 -30.70 27.83 21.91
CA ARG A 502 -32.12 27.61 21.53
C ARG A 502 -32.90 26.89 22.63
N LEU A 503 -32.33 25.82 23.19
CA LEU A 503 -32.97 25.06 24.27
C LEU A 503 -33.20 25.94 25.52
N ALA A 504 -32.21 26.77 25.89
CA ALA A 504 -32.34 27.70 27.01
C ALA A 504 -33.40 28.79 26.75
N LYS A 505 -33.49 29.27 25.50
CA LYS A 505 -34.47 30.29 25.07
C LYS A 505 -35.90 29.77 25.19
N ASP A 506 -36.14 28.49 24.84
CA ASP A 506 -37.46 27.87 24.87
C ASP A 506 -37.93 27.54 26.31
N LEU A 507 -37.00 27.28 27.23
CA LEU A 507 -37.26 26.87 28.62
C LEU A 507 -37.27 28.02 29.65
N ALA A 508 -37.46 29.25 29.19
CA ALA A 508 -37.30 30.48 29.97
C ALA A 508 -38.20 30.65 31.23
N HIS A 509 -39.17 29.77 31.49
CA HIS A 509 -40.21 29.98 32.51
C HIS A 509 -40.18 28.98 33.68
N LEU A 510 -39.96 27.68 33.43
CA LEU A 510 -39.87 26.64 34.47
C LEU A 510 -38.94 25.53 34.00
N VAL A 511 -37.85 25.30 34.74
CA VAL A 511 -36.89 24.23 34.43
C VAL A 511 -37.16 23.04 35.35
N SER A 512 -37.42 21.87 34.78
CA SER A 512 -37.53 20.61 35.51
C SER A 512 -36.17 20.06 35.92
N ALA A 513 -36.16 19.10 36.85
CA ALA A 513 -34.92 18.44 37.26
C ALA A 513 -34.18 17.75 36.09
N LYS A 514 -34.94 17.19 35.14
CA LYS A 514 -34.39 16.51 33.95
C LYS A 514 -33.74 17.52 33.00
N GLU A 515 -34.40 18.66 32.76
CA GLU A 515 -33.85 19.73 31.92
C GLU A 515 -32.61 20.34 32.57
N SER A 516 -32.62 20.54 33.89
CA SER A 516 -31.45 20.98 34.65
C SER A 516 -30.27 20.02 34.52
N ASP A 517 -30.49 18.70 34.54
CA ASP A 517 -29.43 17.72 34.30
C ASP A 517 -28.93 17.80 32.84
N GLY A 518 -29.82 18.08 31.89
CA GLY A 518 -29.48 18.35 30.49
C GLY A 518 -28.56 19.57 30.32
N PHE A 519 -28.89 20.71 30.94
CA PHE A 519 -28.04 21.91 30.90
C PHE A 519 -26.68 21.71 31.58
N LYS A 520 -26.64 20.89 32.65
CA LYS A 520 -25.37 20.52 33.29
C LYS A 520 -24.47 19.71 32.34
N GLU A 521 -25.05 18.81 31.56
CA GLU A 521 -24.32 18.05 30.55
C GLU A 521 -23.90 18.94 29.37
N ALA A 522 -24.78 19.80 28.88
CA ALA A 522 -24.46 20.79 27.84
C ALA A 522 -23.29 21.69 28.26
N LYS A 523 -23.30 22.23 29.49
CA LYS A 523 -22.19 23.04 30.03
C LYS A 523 -20.86 22.27 30.03
N ARG A 524 -20.86 20.99 30.40
CA ARG A 524 -19.65 20.13 30.34
C ARG A 524 -19.16 19.94 28.91
N LYS A 525 -20.06 19.68 27.96
CA LYS A 525 -19.71 19.56 26.55
C LYS A 525 -19.15 20.86 25.98
N LEU A 526 -19.78 22.00 26.27
CA LEU A 526 -19.29 23.33 25.87
C LEU A 526 -17.88 23.58 26.42
N THR A 527 -17.63 23.25 27.69
CA THR A 527 -16.27 23.38 28.27
C THR A 527 -15.27 22.48 27.55
N ALA A 528 -15.62 21.22 27.30
CA ALA A 528 -14.73 20.26 26.65
C ALA A 528 -14.45 20.65 25.17
N LYS A 529 -15.49 20.92 24.39
CA LYS A 529 -15.39 21.36 22.99
C LYS A 529 -14.72 22.73 22.88
N GLY A 530 -14.98 23.65 23.81
CA GLY A 530 -14.33 24.95 23.91
C GLY A 530 -12.82 24.83 24.10
N ALA A 531 -12.39 23.91 24.97
CA ALA A 531 -10.97 23.62 25.14
C ALA A 531 -10.32 23.06 23.86
N GLU A 532 -11.00 22.15 23.13
CA GLU A 532 -10.49 21.63 21.85
C GLU A 532 -10.41 22.73 20.77
N ALA A 533 -11.44 23.56 20.61
CA ALA A 533 -11.41 24.69 19.68
C ALA A 533 -10.35 25.74 20.05
N ALA A 534 -10.09 25.95 21.35
CA ALA A 534 -9.02 26.84 21.82
C ALA A 534 -7.63 26.31 21.45
N LYS A 535 -7.42 24.97 21.41
CA LYS A 535 -6.17 24.40 20.89
C LYS A 535 -5.99 24.70 19.41
N VAL A 536 -7.06 24.56 18.60
CA VAL A 536 -7.03 24.95 17.18
C VAL A 536 -6.68 26.44 17.07
N LEU A 537 -7.35 27.30 17.84
CA LEU A 537 -7.08 28.74 17.84
C LEU A 537 -5.62 29.10 18.18
N ALA A 538 -5.03 28.39 19.15
CA ALA A 538 -3.63 28.55 19.51
C ALA A 538 -2.70 28.12 18.37
N ALA A 539 -2.99 27.00 17.69
CA ALA A 539 -2.25 26.54 16.53
C ALA A 539 -2.31 27.53 15.36
N LEU A 540 -3.44 28.22 15.13
CA LEU A 540 -3.54 29.27 14.08
C LEU A 540 -2.93 30.61 14.50
N SER A 541 -2.35 30.73 15.69
CA SER A 541 -1.80 31.99 16.21
C SER A 541 -0.29 32.13 16.03
N VAL A 542 0.33 31.28 15.20
CA VAL A 542 1.74 31.36 14.82
C VAL A 542 2.01 32.69 14.09
N PRO A 543 3.07 33.44 14.45
CA PRO A 543 3.46 34.64 13.70
C PRO A 543 3.79 34.31 12.24
N ASN A 544 3.36 35.16 11.29
CA ASN A 544 3.54 34.90 9.86
C ASN A 544 5.01 34.63 9.47
N ASP A 545 5.97 35.36 10.04
CA ASP A 545 7.41 35.16 9.76
C ASP A 545 7.89 33.77 10.22
N GLN A 546 7.37 33.28 11.35
CA GLN A 546 7.66 31.95 11.86
C GLN A 546 7.00 30.88 10.99
N ALA A 547 5.74 31.08 10.61
CA ALA A 547 5.03 30.19 9.70
C ALA A 547 5.75 30.07 8.35
N LEU A 548 6.18 31.20 7.77
CA LEU A 548 6.98 31.23 6.55
C LEU A 548 8.27 30.42 6.71
N ALA A 549 9.03 30.67 7.79
CA ALA A 549 10.29 29.97 8.04
C ALA A 549 10.11 28.45 8.22
N ASP A 550 9.10 28.03 8.99
CA ASP A 550 8.80 26.63 9.27
C ASP A 550 8.26 25.91 8.03
N SER A 551 7.28 26.50 7.33
CA SER A 551 6.72 25.92 6.11
C SER A 551 7.77 25.74 5.03
N SER A 552 8.63 26.75 4.80
CA SER A 552 9.72 26.65 3.81
C SER A 552 10.76 25.60 4.19
N LEU A 553 11.10 25.48 5.48
CA LEU A 553 12.04 24.46 5.96
C LEU A 553 11.48 23.05 5.74
N ILE A 554 10.21 22.83 6.12
CA ILE A 554 9.54 21.53 6.00
C ILE A 554 9.41 21.12 4.53
N LEU A 555 8.86 21.99 3.69
CA LEU A 555 8.68 21.69 2.26
C LEU A 555 10.01 21.47 1.55
N GLY A 556 11.00 22.33 1.78
CA GLY A 556 12.31 22.21 1.16
C GLY A 556 12.98 20.87 1.52
N SER A 557 12.93 20.48 2.79
CA SER A 557 13.51 19.21 3.24
C SER A 557 12.77 18.00 2.64
N LEU A 558 11.44 18.02 2.59
CA LEU A 558 10.64 16.91 2.05
C LEU A 558 10.86 16.74 0.54
N LEU A 559 10.90 17.85 -0.22
CA LEU A 559 11.11 17.82 -1.66
C LEU A 559 12.54 17.41 -2.03
N TYR A 560 13.54 17.86 -1.26
CA TYR A 560 14.92 17.40 -1.43
C TYR A 560 15.05 15.89 -1.17
N GLU A 561 14.48 15.39 -0.06
CA GLU A 561 14.48 13.94 0.23
C GLU A 561 13.71 13.13 -0.81
N HIS A 562 12.66 13.71 -1.42
CA HIS A 562 11.95 13.11 -2.54
C HIS A 562 12.85 12.97 -3.77
N GLN A 563 13.52 14.05 -4.19
CA GLN A 563 14.48 14.01 -5.30
C GLN A 563 15.61 13.00 -5.05
N LYS A 564 16.16 12.97 -3.84
CA LYS A 564 17.16 11.97 -3.41
C LYS A 564 16.61 10.54 -3.51
N THR A 565 15.39 10.32 -3.05
CA THR A 565 14.72 9.01 -3.11
C THR A 565 14.49 8.58 -4.56
N MET A 566 14.09 9.49 -5.46
CA MET A 566 13.96 9.19 -6.90
C MET A 566 15.30 8.84 -7.54
N ALA A 567 16.34 9.62 -7.25
CA ALA A 567 17.70 9.42 -7.79
C ALA A 567 18.28 8.05 -7.40
N GLU A 568 18.03 7.60 -6.17
CA GLU A 568 18.50 6.32 -5.67
C GLU A 568 17.65 5.14 -6.15
N SER A 569 16.32 5.30 -6.22
CA SER A 569 15.39 4.23 -6.61
C SER A 569 15.31 4.00 -8.12
N TYR A 570 15.22 5.08 -8.89
CA TYR A 570 14.89 5.07 -10.32
C TYR A 570 15.92 5.86 -11.15
N PRO A 571 17.21 5.47 -11.10
CA PRO A 571 18.25 6.25 -11.73
C PRO A 571 18.14 6.32 -13.26
N ASN A 572 17.52 5.35 -13.92
CA ASN A 572 17.37 5.39 -15.38
C ASN A 572 16.23 6.31 -15.79
N ALA A 573 15.10 6.26 -15.08
CA ALA A 573 14.01 7.21 -15.28
C ALA A 573 14.50 8.65 -15.06
N VAL A 574 15.17 8.91 -13.92
CA VAL A 574 15.71 10.24 -13.61
C VAL A 574 16.70 10.75 -14.67
N LYS A 575 17.56 9.88 -15.22
CA LYS A 575 18.51 10.26 -16.29
C LYS A 575 17.82 10.50 -17.64
N GLN A 576 16.78 9.75 -17.98
CA GLN A 576 16.13 9.81 -19.30
C GLN A 576 15.07 10.90 -19.40
N THR A 577 14.45 11.28 -18.29
CA THR A 577 13.46 12.36 -18.21
C THR A 577 14.07 13.70 -17.83
N ASP A 578 15.40 13.76 -17.70
CA ASP A 578 16.14 14.93 -17.27
C ASP A 578 15.68 15.49 -15.90
N PHE A 579 15.07 14.66 -15.04
CA PHE A 579 14.44 15.06 -13.77
C PHE A 579 15.37 15.81 -12.82
N LEU A 580 16.68 15.49 -12.83
CA LEU A 580 17.72 16.20 -12.08
C LEU A 580 18.79 16.83 -12.97
N THR A 581 18.69 16.73 -14.30
CA THR A 581 19.70 17.29 -15.19
C THR A 581 19.26 18.67 -15.64
N GLY A 582 19.90 19.71 -15.09
CA GLY A 582 19.50 21.09 -15.29
C GLY A 582 19.67 21.85 -13.99
N ASP A 583 18.60 22.48 -13.53
CA ASP A 583 18.51 23.12 -12.22
C ASP A 583 17.44 22.41 -11.38
N PRO A 584 17.81 21.38 -10.59
CA PRO A 584 16.87 20.60 -9.78
C PRO A 584 16.13 21.43 -8.74
N GLU A 585 16.77 22.50 -8.26
CA GLU A 585 16.17 23.50 -7.38
C GLU A 585 15.04 24.22 -8.13
N GLU A 586 15.29 24.69 -9.35
CA GLU A 586 14.25 25.36 -10.16
C GLU A 586 13.09 24.45 -10.54
N ALA A 587 13.35 23.19 -10.88
CA ALA A 587 12.30 22.21 -11.18
C ALA A 587 11.39 21.97 -9.97
N LEU A 588 11.98 21.88 -8.77
CA LEU A 588 11.27 21.77 -7.49
C LEU A 588 10.43 23.01 -7.22
N ILE A 589 11.00 24.21 -7.38
CA ILE A 589 10.30 25.48 -7.16
C ILE A 589 9.11 25.62 -8.11
N THR A 590 9.29 25.26 -9.38
CA THR A 590 8.22 25.30 -10.40
C THR A 590 7.06 24.39 -10.00
N LYS A 591 7.35 23.13 -9.65
CA LYS A 591 6.30 22.17 -9.26
C LYS A 591 5.62 22.55 -7.94
N LEU A 592 6.36 23.13 -7.00
CA LEU A 592 5.77 23.65 -5.77
C LEU A 592 4.84 24.84 -6.04
N GLU A 593 5.22 25.78 -6.91
CA GLU A 593 4.39 26.92 -7.31
C GLU A 593 3.08 26.47 -7.99
N GLU A 594 3.19 25.55 -8.95
CA GLU A 594 2.04 24.93 -9.62
C GLU A 594 1.07 24.35 -8.60
N SER A 595 1.59 23.49 -7.70
CA SER A 595 0.75 22.85 -6.69
C SER A 595 0.10 23.83 -5.73
N LEU A 596 0.83 24.84 -5.22
CA LEU A 596 0.27 25.83 -4.29
C LEU A 596 -0.87 26.65 -4.90
N THR A 597 -0.75 26.97 -6.19
CA THR A 597 -1.75 27.74 -6.92
C THR A 597 -3.03 26.93 -7.16
N GLU A 598 -2.90 25.61 -7.31
CA GLU A 598 -4.02 24.70 -7.55
C GLU A 598 -4.74 24.27 -6.27
N SER A 599 -4.01 23.98 -5.19
CA SER A 599 -4.55 23.30 -4.01
C SER A 599 -4.94 24.23 -2.85
N VAL A 600 -4.33 25.41 -2.73
CA VAL A 600 -4.54 26.30 -1.58
C VAL A 600 -5.52 27.41 -1.95
N THR A 601 -6.62 27.50 -1.20
CA THR A 601 -7.61 28.56 -1.41
C THR A 601 -7.16 29.88 -0.77
N GLY A 602 -7.41 31.00 -1.47
CA GLY A 602 -7.11 32.33 -0.94
C GLY A 602 -5.61 32.68 -0.90
N VAL A 603 -4.78 32.02 -1.72
CA VAL A 603 -3.35 32.33 -1.84
C VAL A 603 -3.10 33.79 -2.22
N GLU A 604 -2.13 34.39 -1.54
CA GLU A 604 -1.61 35.73 -1.81
C GLU A 604 -0.32 35.57 -2.66
N PRO A 605 -0.30 36.02 -3.94
CA PRO A 605 0.81 35.74 -4.85
C PRO A 605 2.19 36.21 -4.37
N ASP A 606 2.26 37.35 -3.68
CA ASP A 606 3.50 37.85 -3.07
C ASP A 606 4.01 36.94 -1.95
N LYS A 607 3.09 36.34 -1.18
CA LYS A 607 3.43 35.39 -0.11
C LYS A 607 3.87 34.03 -0.64
N VAL A 608 3.29 33.58 -1.75
CA VAL A 608 3.79 32.40 -2.48
C VAL A 608 5.24 32.64 -2.90
N GLN A 609 5.56 33.78 -3.51
CA GLN A 609 6.93 34.08 -3.93
C GLN A 609 7.90 34.17 -2.74
N GLU A 610 7.51 34.80 -1.62
CA GLU A 610 8.30 34.81 -0.39
C GLU A 610 8.62 33.38 0.12
N LEU A 611 7.62 32.48 0.10
CA LEU A 611 7.81 31.06 0.49
C LEU A 611 8.79 30.36 -0.45
N LEU A 612 8.62 30.51 -1.77
CA LEU A 612 9.47 29.89 -2.79
C LEU A 612 10.92 30.38 -2.68
N GLU A 613 11.14 31.69 -2.52
CA GLU A 613 12.48 32.26 -2.30
C GLU A 613 13.15 31.68 -1.04
N LYS A 614 12.37 31.41 0.01
CA LYS A 614 12.91 30.84 1.24
C LYS A 614 13.15 29.34 1.17
N VAL A 615 12.33 28.59 0.43
CA VAL A 615 12.63 27.20 0.08
C VAL A 615 13.93 27.13 -0.72
N ARG A 616 14.10 28.04 -1.69
CA ARG A 616 15.30 28.18 -2.49
C ARG A 616 16.55 28.45 -1.62
N GLU A 617 16.44 29.35 -0.64
CA GLU A 617 17.53 29.62 0.32
C GLU A 617 17.93 28.40 1.15
N TYR A 618 16.97 27.56 1.55
CA TYR A 618 17.27 26.36 2.32
C TYR A 618 17.77 25.18 1.49
N TYR A 619 17.49 25.13 0.18
CA TYR A 619 17.81 23.97 -0.65
C TYR A 619 19.28 23.49 -0.52
N PRO A 620 20.29 24.37 -0.57
CA PRO A 620 21.70 23.98 -0.39
C PRO A 620 22.06 23.54 1.03
N GLU A 621 21.26 23.85 2.06
CA GLU A 621 21.49 23.38 3.43
C GLU A 621 21.20 21.88 3.59
N PHE A 622 20.32 21.32 2.74
CA PHE A 622 19.89 19.92 2.83
C PHE A 622 20.93 18.92 2.29
N GLY A 623 21.87 19.40 1.47
CA GLY A 623 23.02 18.63 0.99
C GLY A 623 23.37 18.94 -0.45
N ASP A 624 24.26 18.14 -1.03
CA ASP A 624 24.62 18.23 -2.44
C ASP A 624 23.43 17.83 -3.33
N VAL A 625 23.38 18.37 -4.55
CA VAL A 625 22.37 17.99 -5.55
C VAL A 625 22.35 16.46 -5.70
N PRO A 626 21.19 15.79 -5.54
CA PRO A 626 21.15 14.35 -5.62
C PRO A 626 21.65 13.83 -6.96
N GLU A 627 22.56 12.85 -6.91
CA GLU A 627 23.06 12.20 -8.12
C GLU A 627 22.33 10.88 -8.38
N PRO A 628 21.87 10.61 -9.62
CA PRO A 628 21.30 9.32 -9.97
C PRO A 628 22.29 8.19 -9.68
N ALA A 629 21.82 7.12 -9.03
CA ALA A 629 22.63 5.93 -8.80
C ALA A 629 23.23 5.38 -10.12
N LYS A 630 24.44 4.81 -10.06
CA LYS A 630 25.15 4.35 -11.27
C LYS A 630 24.41 3.20 -11.95
N ASP A 631 24.01 2.21 -11.17
CA ASP A 631 23.36 0.98 -11.63
C ASP A 631 22.23 0.61 -10.68
N SER A 632 21.10 0.18 -11.23
CA SER A 632 19.95 -0.30 -10.48
C SER A 632 19.24 -1.37 -11.28
N ARG A 633 19.28 -2.61 -10.78
CA ARG A 633 18.65 -3.78 -11.42
C ARG A 633 17.53 -4.38 -10.59
N TRP A 634 17.20 -3.76 -9.45
CA TRP A 634 16.18 -4.27 -8.53
C TRP A 634 14.79 -4.32 -9.17
N VAL A 635 14.56 -3.51 -10.21
CA VAL A 635 13.28 -3.37 -10.90
C VAL A 635 12.72 -4.69 -11.43
N ILE A 636 13.57 -5.67 -11.78
CA ILE A 636 13.12 -7.01 -12.21
C ILE A 636 12.30 -7.73 -11.14
N HIS A 637 12.46 -7.33 -9.87
CA HIS A 637 11.78 -7.85 -8.70
C HIS A 637 10.72 -6.89 -8.15
N ALA A 638 10.46 -5.76 -8.83
CA ALA A 638 9.49 -4.74 -8.41
C ALA A 638 8.03 -5.10 -8.71
N LYS A 639 7.81 -5.98 -9.70
CA LYS A 639 6.48 -6.35 -10.22
C LYS A 639 5.89 -7.59 -9.56
N THR A 640 6.67 -8.33 -8.80
CA THR A 640 6.19 -9.52 -8.13
C THR A 640 5.49 -9.11 -6.83
N GLU A 641 4.16 -9.24 -6.78
CA GLU A 641 3.43 -9.31 -5.50
C GLU A 641 3.82 -10.62 -4.79
N ASP A 642 5.09 -10.69 -4.38
CA ASP A 642 5.71 -11.93 -3.95
C ASP A 642 5.02 -12.48 -2.70
N LEU A 643 4.89 -13.80 -2.68
CA LEU A 643 4.43 -14.53 -1.53
C LEU A 643 5.40 -14.33 -0.37
N VAL A 644 4.96 -13.60 0.65
CA VAL A 644 5.69 -13.45 1.92
C VAL A 644 5.07 -14.34 2.97
N VAL A 645 5.93 -15.09 3.64
CA VAL A 645 5.57 -15.92 4.79
C VAL A 645 6.47 -15.54 5.94
N THR A 646 5.87 -15.14 7.06
CA THR A 646 6.60 -14.81 8.28
C THR A 646 5.96 -15.47 9.48
N ILE A 647 6.79 -15.89 10.44
CA ILE A 647 6.41 -16.38 11.75
C ILE A 647 7.05 -15.45 12.78
N ASP A 648 6.22 -14.67 13.48
CA ASP A 648 6.72 -13.72 14.49
C ASP A 648 7.32 -14.43 15.72
N ASP A 649 7.90 -13.63 16.61
CA ASP A 649 8.48 -14.06 17.89
C ASP A 649 7.44 -14.72 18.83
N ARG A 650 6.15 -14.43 18.63
CA ARG A 650 5.01 -15.04 19.33
C ARG A 650 4.50 -16.30 18.63
N ASN A 651 5.23 -16.79 17.62
CA ASN A 651 4.91 -17.99 16.85
C ASN A 651 3.54 -17.90 16.15
N LYS A 652 3.21 -16.70 15.68
CA LYS A 652 2.04 -16.41 14.85
C LYS A 652 2.47 -16.34 13.39
N LEU A 653 1.80 -17.12 12.55
CA LEU A 653 1.99 -17.14 11.11
C LEU A 653 1.23 -15.97 10.45
N ALA A 654 1.90 -15.30 9.51
CA ALA A 654 1.30 -14.39 8.55
C ALA A 654 1.71 -14.81 7.13
N ILE A 655 0.72 -14.89 6.23
CA ILE A 655 0.92 -15.22 4.81
C ILE A 655 0.34 -14.08 3.98
N GLN A 656 1.13 -13.52 3.07
CA GLN A 656 0.77 -12.35 2.28
C GLN A 656 1.21 -12.45 0.83
N GLY A 657 0.61 -11.63 -0.02
CA GLY A 657 0.88 -11.67 -1.46
C GLY A 657 0.32 -12.94 -2.10
N ARG A 658 0.88 -13.31 -3.24
CA ARG A 658 0.52 -14.52 -3.99
C ARG A 658 1.78 -15.21 -4.47
N ALA A 659 1.71 -16.53 -4.61
CA ALA A 659 2.76 -17.23 -5.34
C ALA A 659 2.82 -16.70 -6.79
N PRO A 660 4.02 -16.60 -7.38
CA PRO A 660 4.16 -16.18 -8.76
C PRO A 660 3.36 -17.10 -9.68
N ALA A 661 2.76 -16.54 -10.72
CA ALA A 661 2.07 -17.33 -11.73
C ALA A 661 3.06 -18.30 -12.40
N PRO A 662 2.63 -19.54 -12.69
CA PRO A 662 3.45 -20.47 -13.47
C PRO A 662 3.87 -19.87 -14.82
N TYR A 663 5.05 -20.24 -15.31
CA TYR A 663 5.50 -19.83 -16.65
C TYR A 663 4.45 -20.16 -17.72
N GLY A 664 4.30 -19.25 -18.70
CA GLY A 664 3.29 -19.34 -19.75
C GLY A 664 1.92 -18.76 -19.35
N ILE A 665 1.78 -18.19 -18.15
CA ILE A 665 0.61 -17.41 -17.74
C ILE A 665 1.01 -15.94 -17.62
N SER A 666 0.33 -15.07 -18.35
CA SER A 666 0.48 -13.62 -18.24
C SER A 666 -0.26 -13.09 -17.00
N GLY A 667 0.35 -12.14 -16.29
CA GLY A 667 -0.25 -11.57 -15.07
C GLY A 667 -0.28 -12.57 -13.91
N MET A 668 -1.28 -12.43 -13.02
CA MET A 668 -1.43 -13.34 -11.87
C MET A 668 -2.18 -14.64 -12.20
N GLY A 669 -2.93 -14.65 -13.31
CA GLY A 669 -3.87 -15.72 -13.66
C GLY A 669 -5.08 -15.81 -12.72
N SER A 670 -6.02 -16.67 -13.08
CA SER A 670 -7.19 -17.03 -12.26
C SER A 670 -6.95 -18.35 -11.55
N HIS A 671 -7.24 -18.43 -10.26
CA HIS A 671 -7.03 -19.66 -9.50
C HIS A 671 -8.28 -20.52 -9.52
N SER A 672 -8.12 -21.79 -9.89
CA SER A 672 -9.26 -22.74 -9.85
C SER A 672 -9.72 -22.99 -8.41
N THR A 673 -8.80 -22.94 -7.44
CA THR A 673 -9.12 -22.89 -6.01
C THR A 673 -8.64 -21.55 -5.50
N ALA A 674 -9.53 -20.72 -4.97
CA ALA A 674 -9.16 -19.39 -4.51
C ALA A 674 -7.95 -19.42 -3.56
N TRP A 675 -7.03 -18.48 -3.78
CA TRP A 675 -5.78 -18.37 -3.03
C TRP A 675 -6.00 -18.34 -1.52
N ALA A 676 -7.01 -17.61 -1.06
CA ALA A 676 -7.38 -17.51 0.35
C ALA A 676 -7.73 -18.87 1.00
N THR A 677 -8.22 -19.84 0.21
CA THR A 677 -8.55 -21.19 0.71
C THR A 677 -7.27 -22.02 0.89
N GLU A 678 -6.30 -21.90 -0.02
CA GLU A 678 -4.99 -22.55 0.10
C GLU A 678 -4.22 -22.00 1.31
N THR A 679 -4.19 -20.68 1.50
CA THR A 679 -3.54 -20.06 2.67
C THR A 679 -4.21 -20.46 3.97
N ALA A 680 -5.55 -20.48 4.04
CA ALA A 680 -6.29 -20.94 5.22
C ALA A 680 -6.01 -22.42 5.57
N ALA A 681 -5.87 -23.28 4.56
CA ALA A 681 -5.48 -24.68 4.77
C ALA A 681 -4.08 -24.80 5.39
N VAL A 682 -3.12 -23.97 4.96
CA VAL A 682 -1.78 -23.93 5.55
C VAL A 682 -1.79 -23.34 6.96
N GLU A 683 -2.56 -22.28 7.21
CA GLU A 683 -2.75 -21.73 8.57
C GLU A 683 -3.29 -22.79 9.53
N LYS A 684 -4.22 -23.65 9.09
CA LYS A 684 -4.74 -24.76 9.88
C LYS A 684 -3.67 -25.82 10.18
N LEU A 685 -2.87 -26.18 9.18
CA LEU A 685 -1.73 -27.08 9.38
C LEU A 685 -0.73 -26.49 10.37
N TYR A 686 -0.39 -25.21 10.22
CA TYR A 686 0.53 -24.52 11.11
C TYR A 686 -0.03 -24.41 12.54
N ALA A 687 -1.32 -24.14 12.71
CA ALA A 687 -1.96 -24.12 14.01
C ALA A 687 -1.81 -25.46 14.75
N THR A 688 -1.82 -26.57 14.01
CA THR A 688 -1.69 -27.95 14.52
C THR A 688 -0.24 -28.34 14.79
N HIS A 689 0.66 -28.09 13.83
CA HIS A 689 2.02 -28.60 13.86
C HIS A 689 3.05 -27.63 14.42
N LYS A 690 2.72 -26.33 14.47
CA LYS A 690 3.58 -25.21 14.87
C LYS A 690 4.89 -25.16 14.08
N ARG A 691 5.76 -24.22 14.43
CA ARG A 691 7.05 -24.00 13.76
C ARG A 691 7.94 -25.25 13.70
N THR A 692 7.98 -26.06 14.76
CA THR A 692 8.86 -27.23 14.83
C THR A 692 8.39 -28.43 13.99
N GLY A 693 7.09 -28.49 13.65
CA GLY A 693 6.51 -29.65 12.96
C GLY A 693 5.94 -29.36 11.57
N ILE A 694 5.81 -28.09 11.19
CA ILE A 694 5.11 -27.71 9.95
C ILE A 694 5.83 -28.21 8.70
N ALA A 695 7.17 -28.12 8.64
CA ALA A 695 7.93 -28.60 7.48
C ALA A 695 7.64 -30.08 7.16
N ALA A 696 7.73 -30.95 8.17
CA ALA A 696 7.43 -32.38 8.01
C ALA A 696 5.96 -32.65 7.63
N ALA A 697 5.03 -31.81 8.09
CA ALA A 697 3.62 -31.92 7.68
C ALA A 697 3.46 -31.55 6.19
N LEU A 698 4.08 -30.46 5.74
CA LEU A 698 4.04 -30.02 4.35
C LEU A 698 4.73 -31.00 3.40
N GLN A 699 5.88 -31.58 3.79
CA GLN A 699 6.55 -32.65 3.03
C GLN A 699 5.61 -33.84 2.77
N LYS A 700 4.80 -34.24 3.75
CA LYS A 700 3.78 -35.29 3.58
C LYS A 700 2.68 -34.88 2.60
N GLU A 701 2.25 -33.63 2.64
CA GLU A 701 1.27 -33.09 1.70
C GLU A 701 1.84 -33.07 0.27
N VAL A 702 3.09 -32.62 0.08
CA VAL A 702 3.81 -32.69 -1.20
C VAL A 702 3.89 -34.14 -1.70
N ALA A 703 4.34 -35.08 -0.85
CA ALA A 703 4.45 -36.49 -1.21
C ALA A 703 3.11 -37.09 -1.67
N ARG A 704 2.01 -36.65 -1.04
CA ARG A 704 0.65 -37.08 -1.42
C ARG A 704 0.24 -36.45 -2.75
N ASP A 705 0.48 -35.18 -2.94
CA ASP A 705 0.07 -34.43 -4.13
C ASP A 705 0.85 -34.86 -5.38
N LEU A 706 2.14 -35.18 -5.25
CA LEU A 706 2.95 -35.80 -6.30
C LEU A 706 2.41 -37.16 -6.76
N LYS A 707 1.71 -37.88 -5.88
CA LYS A 707 1.07 -39.18 -6.17
C LYS A 707 -0.42 -39.05 -6.53
N SER A 708 -0.96 -37.83 -6.50
CA SER A 708 -2.39 -37.57 -6.68
C SER A 708 -2.80 -37.54 -8.15
N GLU A 709 -4.10 -37.50 -8.40
CA GLU A 709 -4.65 -37.34 -9.76
C GLU A 709 -4.27 -36.01 -10.41
N LEU A 710 -3.89 -34.98 -9.64
CA LEU A 710 -3.42 -33.71 -10.19
C LEU A 710 -2.19 -33.93 -11.06
N LEU A 711 -1.15 -34.57 -10.52
CA LEU A 711 0.06 -34.80 -11.29
C LEU A 711 -0.07 -36.04 -12.18
N THR A 712 -0.68 -37.13 -11.69
CA THR A 712 -0.71 -38.40 -12.42
C THR A 712 -1.68 -38.43 -13.61
N LYS A 713 -2.65 -37.51 -13.67
CA LYS A 713 -3.59 -37.40 -14.80
C LYS A 713 -3.47 -36.10 -15.60
N LEU A 714 -3.01 -35.01 -14.99
CA LEU A 714 -3.02 -33.70 -15.65
C LEU A 714 -1.64 -33.19 -16.08
N ASP A 715 -0.53 -33.85 -15.74
CA ASP A 715 0.81 -33.39 -16.16
C ASP A 715 0.96 -33.32 -17.69
N CYS A 716 0.46 -34.32 -18.42
CA CYS A 716 0.41 -34.32 -19.88
C CYS A 716 -0.77 -33.52 -20.47
N ALA A 717 -1.61 -32.95 -19.61
CA ALA A 717 -2.73 -32.08 -19.99
C ALA A 717 -2.42 -30.59 -19.79
N ILE A 718 -1.27 -30.23 -19.22
CA ILE A 718 -0.81 -28.84 -19.10
C ILE A 718 -0.79 -28.17 -20.50
N PRO A 719 -1.26 -26.93 -20.66
CA PRO A 719 -1.15 -26.16 -21.91
C PRO A 719 0.26 -26.11 -22.48
N SER A 720 0.36 -26.13 -23.82
CA SER A 720 1.64 -26.25 -24.51
C SER A 720 2.65 -25.16 -24.14
N ASP A 721 2.21 -23.91 -24.05
CA ASP A 721 3.08 -22.79 -23.72
C ASP A 721 3.60 -22.85 -22.26
N GLN A 722 2.84 -23.46 -21.34
CA GLN A 722 3.27 -23.65 -19.95
C GLN A 722 4.22 -24.85 -19.79
N LEU A 723 4.02 -25.91 -20.59
CA LEU A 723 4.97 -27.03 -20.67
C LEU A 723 6.34 -26.56 -21.16
N VAL A 724 6.36 -25.81 -22.26
CA VAL A 724 7.61 -25.24 -22.82
C VAL A 724 8.21 -24.20 -21.87
N GLY A 725 7.36 -23.43 -21.17
CA GLY A 725 7.79 -22.50 -20.12
C GLY A 725 8.39 -23.17 -18.89
N GLY A 726 8.32 -24.50 -18.75
CA GLY A 726 8.96 -25.23 -17.66
C GLY A 726 8.13 -25.35 -16.39
N GLN A 727 6.79 -25.24 -16.44
CA GLN A 727 5.93 -25.38 -15.25
C GLN A 727 6.18 -26.68 -14.47
N LEU A 728 6.45 -27.81 -15.16
CA LEU A 728 6.77 -29.07 -14.48
C LEU A 728 8.09 -28.99 -13.71
N ASN A 729 9.10 -28.30 -14.25
CA ASN A 729 10.36 -28.09 -13.55
C ASN A 729 10.12 -27.30 -12.25
N ASP A 730 9.28 -26.26 -12.29
CA ASP A 730 8.92 -25.47 -11.12
C ASP A 730 8.19 -26.31 -10.05
N ILE A 731 7.22 -27.13 -10.45
CA ILE A 731 6.54 -28.05 -9.53
C ILE A 731 7.57 -28.89 -8.76
N PHE A 732 8.55 -29.48 -9.46
CA PHE A 732 9.55 -30.33 -8.83
C PHE A 732 10.59 -29.54 -8.02
N ASN A 733 11.00 -28.36 -8.48
CA ASN A 733 11.91 -27.48 -7.75
C ASN A 733 11.28 -27.01 -6.42
N TYR A 734 10.03 -26.53 -6.44
CA TYR A 734 9.33 -26.13 -5.22
C TYR A 734 9.09 -27.33 -4.29
N ALA A 735 8.83 -28.52 -4.84
CA ALA A 735 8.77 -29.73 -4.04
C ALA A 735 10.11 -29.98 -3.32
N VAL A 736 11.24 -29.90 -4.02
CA VAL A 736 12.57 -30.04 -3.39
C VAL A 736 12.78 -28.99 -2.31
N ASP A 737 12.41 -27.74 -2.57
CA ASP A 737 12.57 -26.65 -1.59
C ASP A 737 11.77 -26.91 -0.29
N VAL A 738 10.59 -27.54 -0.37
CA VAL A 738 9.85 -27.99 0.82
C VAL A 738 10.59 -29.08 1.60
N TYR A 739 11.29 -29.98 0.90
CA TYR A 739 12.07 -31.06 1.54
C TYR A 739 13.38 -30.55 2.15
N LEU A 740 14.04 -29.59 1.52
CA LEU A 740 15.28 -28.99 2.01
C LEU A 740 15.05 -28.02 3.18
N ALA A 741 13.83 -27.50 3.32
CA ALA A 741 13.44 -26.66 4.44
C ALA A 741 13.30 -27.51 5.72
N GLU A 742 14.40 -27.66 6.46
CA GLU A 742 14.45 -28.46 7.69
C GLU A 742 14.39 -27.60 8.97
N GLY A 743 13.91 -28.24 10.05
CA GLY A 743 13.91 -27.66 11.40
C GLY A 743 12.95 -26.48 11.59
N PRO A 744 13.01 -25.81 12.76
CA PRO A 744 12.17 -24.66 13.08
C PRO A 744 12.51 -23.42 12.23
N GLU A 745 13.74 -23.34 11.73
CA GLU A 745 14.24 -22.19 10.96
C GLU A 745 13.76 -22.25 9.52
N GLY A 746 13.66 -23.45 8.92
CA GLY A 746 13.07 -23.67 7.60
C GLY A 746 11.54 -23.58 7.54
N ALA A 747 10.83 -23.29 8.63
CA ALA A 747 9.37 -23.32 8.66
C ALA A 747 8.70 -22.33 7.68
N GLU A 748 9.23 -21.11 7.57
CA GLU A 748 8.74 -20.07 6.64
C GLU A 748 8.99 -20.48 5.18
N ASP A 749 10.20 -20.96 4.88
CA ASP A 749 10.57 -21.45 3.55
C ASP A 749 9.76 -22.68 3.14
N ALA A 750 9.49 -23.61 4.07
CA ALA A 750 8.65 -24.78 3.81
C ALA A 750 7.22 -24.36 3.43
N ILE A 751 6.63 -23.42 4.18
CA ILE A 751 5.27 -22.90 3.92
C ILE A 751 5.23 -22.17 2.57
N ARG A 752 6.19 -21.28 2.32
CA ARG A 752 6.27 -20.53 1.06
C ARG A 752 6.42 -21.47 -0.14
N SER A 753 7.40 -22.37 -0.07
CA SER A 753 7.69 -23.33 -1.14
C SER A 753 6.52 -24.27 -1.37
N PHE A 754 5.80 -24.67 -0.30
CA PHE A 754 4.60 -25.47 -0.43
C PHE A 754 3.48 -24.72 -1.16
N LEU A 755 3.25 -23.46 -0.81
CA LEU A 755 2.24 -22.64 -1.47
C LEU A 755 2.60 -22.36 -2.94
N CYS A 756 3.88 -22.12 -3.26
CA CYS A 756 4.36 -22.05 -4.65
C CYS A 756 4.15 -23.38 -5.39
N PHE A 757 4.52 -24.51 -4.77
CA PHE A 757 4.27 -25.85 -5.31
C PHE A 757 2.78 -26.05 -5.63
N ARG A 758 1.88 -25.71 -4.70
CA ARG A 758 0.43 -25.79 -4.87
C ARG A 758 -0.07 -24.90 -6.01
N ASN A 759 0.47 -23.69 -6.14
CA ASN A 759 0.16 -22.74 -7.21
C ASN A 759 0.64 -23.23 -8.58
N SER A 760 1.75 -23.97 -8.62
CA SER A 760 2.30 -24.53 -9.85
C SER A 760 1.66 -25.83 -10.29
N LEU A 761 0.86 -26.51 -9.46
CA LEU A 761 0.17 -27.75 -9.85
C LEU A 761 -0.71 -27.54 -11.09
N PRO A 762 -0.91 -28.58 -11.94
CA PRO A 762 -1.67 -28.44 -13.18
C PRO A 762 -3.06 -27.82 -12.95
N PHE A 763 -3.37 -26.79 -13.73
CA PHE A 763 -4.63 -26.02 -13.66
C PHE A 763 -4.94 -25.46 -12.27
N ALA A 764 -3.94 -25.26 -11.40
CA ALA A 764 -4.12 -24.51 -10.16
C ALA A 764 -4.35 -23.03 -10.44
N THR A 765 -3.54 -22.50 -11.35
CA THR A 765 -3.63 -21.15 -11.89
C THR A 765 -3.77 -21.28 -13.40
N VAL A 766 -4.72 -20.55 -13.98
CA VAL A 766 -5.06 -20.62 -15.40
C VAL A 766 -5.07 -19.23 -16.04
N ASN A 767 -4.72 -19.16 -17.33
CA ASN A 767 -4.86 -17.94 -18.11
C ASN A 767 -6.28 -17.90 -18.70
N ASP A 768 -7.13 -16.99 -18.25
CA ASP A 768 -8.50 -16.83 -18.76
C ASP A 768 -8.66 -15.64 -19.73
N GLY A 769 -7.55 -15.06 -20.15
CA GLY A 769 -7.48 -14.08 -21.23
C GLY A 769 -7.93 -12.66 -20.87
N SER A 770 -8.43 -12.37 -19.66
CA SER A 770 -8.80 -10.98 -19.28
C SER A 770 -9.22 -10.77 -17.82
N ARG A 771 -9.35 -11.78 -16.95
CA ARG A 771 -9.92 -11.55 -15.61
C ARG A 771 -8.80 -11.27 -14.63
N ASP A 772 -8.64 -10.01 -14.23
CA ASP A 772 -7.72 -9.57 -13.17
C ASP A 772 -8.16 -10.04 -11.77
N GLY A 773 -8.50 -11.33 -11.59
CA GLY A 773 -8.88 -11.91 -10.29
C GLY A 773 -10.19 -11.35 -9.70
N HIS A 774 -11.08 -10.81 -10.53
CA HIS A 774 -12.22 -9.97 -10.12
C HIS A 774 -13.24 -10.62 -9.14
N ASN A 775 -13.22 -11.93 -8.92
CA ASN A 775 -14.23 -12.63 -8.12
C ASN A 775 -13.72 -13.29 -6.83
N GLU A 776 -12.42 -13.33 -6.54
CA GLU A 776 -11.93 -14.04 -5.34
C GLU A 776 -12.30 -13.34 -4.02
N ARG A 777 -12.48 -12.01 -4.01
CA ARG A 777 -12.76 -11.27 -2.76
C ARG A 777 -14.24 -10.95 -2.54
N LYS A 778 -15.02 -10.71 -3.59
CA LYS A 778 -16.43 -10.25 -3.46
C LYS A 778 -17.37 -11.34 -2.94
N THR A 779 -17.08 -12.62 -3.18
CA THR A 779 -17.91 -13.77 -2.74
C THR A 779 -17.34 -14.53 -1.54
N ALA A 780 -16.16 -14.15 -1.03
CA ALA A 780 -15.42 -14.84 0.03
C ALA A 780 -16.10 -14.91 1.41
N LYS A 781 -17.32 -14.37 1.58
CA LYS A 781 -18.09 -14.48 2.83
C LYS A 781 -18.41 -15.94 3.22
N LYS A 782 -18.19 -16.90 2.32
CA LYS A 782 -18.16 -18.34 2.65
C LYS A 782 -17.00 -19.00 1.92
N ALA A 783 -16.03 -19.53 2.68
CA ALA A 783 -14.91 -20.33 2.15
C ALA A 783 -15.36 -21.55 1.30
N THR A 784 -16.66 -21.87 1.29
CA THR A 784 -17.26 -22.99 0.57
C THR A 784 -17.66 -22.71 -0.89
N SER A 785 -17.59 -21.48 -1.41
CA SER A 785 -18.10 -21.13 -2.75
C SER A 785 -17.06 -20.56 -3.73
N ASN A 786 -15.76 -20.74 -3.48
CA ASN A 786 -14.70 -20.05 -4.21
C ASN A 786 -13.96 -20.93 -5.24
N PHE A 787 -14.69 -21.78 -5.98
CA PHE A 787 -14.18 -22.51 -7.14
C PHE A 787 -14.50 -21.70 -8.40
N ASP A 788 -13.48 -21.21 -9.11
CA ASP A 788 -13.70 -20.50 -10.39
C ASP A 788 -13.90 -21.52 -11.51
N GLU A 789 -15.09 -22.11 -11.53
CA GLU A 789 -15.48 -23.12 -12.52
C GLU A 789 -15.42 -22.57 -13.94
N GLU A 790 -15.73 -21.29 -14.13
CA GLU A 790 -15.73 -20.64 -15.45
C GLU A 790 -14.31 -20.46 -15.99
N ALA A 791 -13.39 -19.91 -15.19
CA ALA A 791 -12.00 -19.75 -15.60
C ALA A 791 -11.36 -21.12 -15.88
N LEU A 792 -11.65 -22.11 -15.05
CA LEU A 792 -11.16 -23.47 -15.26
C LEU A 792 -11.75 -24.10 -16.54
N GLN A 793 -13.06 -23.95 -16.77
CA GLN A 793 -13.72 -24.46 -17.96
C GLN A 793 -13.14 -23.81 -19.22
N TYR A 794 -12.93 -22.49 -19.21
CA TYR A 794 -12.28 -21.77 -20.31
C TYR A 794 -10.90 -22.34 -20.62
N ALA A 795 -10.05 -22.51 -19.60
CA ALA A 795 -8.71 -23.08 -19.78
C ALA A 795 -8.75 -24.54 -20.26
N ALA A 796 -9.70 -25.33 -19.77
CA ALA A 796 -9.91 -26.70 -20.19
C ALA A 796 -10.40 -26.80 -21.64
N ASP A 797 -11.23 -25.86 -22.10
CA ASP A 797 -11.68 -25.75 -23.49
C ASP A 797 -10.54 -25.27 -24.40
N GLN A 798 -9.74 -24.28 -23.96
CA GLN A 798 -8.55 -23.85 -24.68
C GLN A 798 -7.58 -25.01 -24.88
N LYS A 799 -7.35 -25.84 -23.85
CA LYS A 799 -6.56 -27.08 -23.99
C LYS A 799 -7.21 -28.06 -24.98
N GLY A 800 -8.54 -28.12 -25.05
CA GLY A 800 -9.27 -28.88 -26.07
C GLY A 800 -8.93 -28.45 -27.50
N THR A 801 -8.71 -27.16 -27.75
CA THR A 801 -8.31 -26.65 -29.09
C THR A 801 -6.91 -27.09 -29.51
N GLU A 802 -6.04 -27.49 -28.58
CA GLU A 802 -4.70 -27.99 -28.90
C GLU A 802 -4.71 -29.35 -29.63
N PHE A 803 -5.87 -30.01 -29.68
CA PHE A 803 -6.09 -31.24 -30.45
C PHE A 803 -6.53 -30.96 -31.90
N GLU A 804 -6.76 -29.70 -32.27
CA GLU A 804 -7.06 -29.31 -33.65
C GLU A 804 -5.85 -29.56 -34.56
N PRO A 805 -6.04 -29.97 -35.82
CA PRO A 805 -4.94 -30.33 -36.72
C PRO A 805 -3.85 -29.25 -36.85
N ILE A 806 -4.23 -27.97 -36.80
CA ILE A 806 -3.31 -26.83 -36.95
C ILE A 806 -2.42 -26.61 -35.72
N ARG A 807 -2.86 -27.04 -34.53
CA ARG A 807 -2.11 -26.87 -33.26
C ARG A 807 -1.45 -28.16 -32.78
N LEU A 808 -1.97 -29.32 -33.20
CA LEU A 808 -1.54 -30.63 -32.73
C LEU A 808 -0.04 -30.88 -32.87
N ALA A 809 0.60 -30.41 -33.94
CA ALA A 809 2.05 -30.57 -34.13
C ALA A 809 2.85 -29.86 -33.03
N LYS A 810 2.48 -28.60 -32.71
CA LYS A 810 3.10 -27.82 -31.61
C LYS A 810 2.84 -28.49 -30.25
N THR A 811 1.66 -29.06 -30.05
CA THR A 811 1.31 -29.80 -28.82
C THR A 811 2.20 -31.02 -28.62
N ILE A 812 2.41 -31.80 -29.69
CA ILE A 812 3.29 -32.96 -29.68
C ILE A 812 4.73 -32.55 -29.37
N GLU A 813 5.22 -31.52 -30.05
CA GLU A 813 6.57 -30.98 -29.83
C GLU A 813 6.75 -30.49 -28.38
N SER A 814 5.79 -29.76 -27.83
CA SER A 814 5.83 -29.24 -26.46
C SER A 814 5.91 -30.36 -25.41
N LEU A 815 5.19 -31.47 -25.62
CA LEU A 815 5.28 -32.66 -24.77
C LEU A 815 6.67 -33.30 -24.81
N GLU A 816 7.28 -33.36 -26.00
CA GLU A 816 8.63 -33.93 -26.19
C GLU A 816 9.71 -33.04 -25.56
N ILE A 817 9.62 -31.73 -25.77
CA ILE A 817 10.52 -30.74 -25.13
C ILE A 817 10.45 -30.85 -23.61
N ALA A 818 9.24 -30.91 -23.03
CA ALA A 818 9.09 -31.04 -21.59
C ALA A 818 9.67 -32.37 -21.05
N ALA A 819 9.45 -33.49 -21.77
CA ALA A 819 10.02 -34.78 -21.39
C ALA A 819 11.56 -34.78 -21.46
N GLU A 820 12.14 -34.18 -22.50
CA GLU A 820 13.59 -34.03 -22.66
C GLU A 820 14.17 -33.15 -21.55
N SER A 821 13.57 -31.99 -21.27
CA SER A 821 13.96 -31.09 -20.18
C SER A 821 14.02 -31.82 -18.83
N LEU A 822 12.98 -32.56 -18.48
CA LEU A 822 12.93 -33.33 -17.23
C LEU A 822 13.97 -34.47 -17.21
N THR A 823 14.23 -35.11 -18.35
CA THR A 823 15.26 -36.17 -18.47
C THR A 823 16.66 -35.61 -18.28
N LEU A 824 16.97 -34.48 -18.92
CA LEU A 824 18.25 -33.77 -18.76
C LEU A 824 18.47 -33.36 -17.31
N ALA A 825 17.41 -32.88 -16.66
CA ALA A 825 17.44 -32.50 -15.26
C ALA A 825 17.72 -33.66 -14.29
N LEU A 826 17.25 -34.87 -14.61
CA LEU A 826 17.53 -36.09 -13.84
C LEU A 826 18.96 -36.61 -14.02
N ALA A 827 19.59 -36.32 -15.16
CA ALA A 827 20.84 -36.97 -15.55
C ALA A 827 22.09 -36.44 -14.82
N GLU A 828 21.95 -35.45 -13.92
CA GLU A 828 23.08 -34.78 -13.24
C GLU A 828 24.17 -34.31 -14.21
N VAL A 829 23.85 -34.16 -15.49
CA VAL A 829 24.82 -33.69 -16.47
C VAL A 829 25.03 -32.23 -16.11
N THR A 830 26.13 -31.94 -15.39
CA THR A 830 26.75 -30.61 -15.39
C THR A 830 26.71 -30.19 -16.84
N PRO A 831 25.90 -29.18 -17.20
CA PRO A 831 25.60 -28.89 -18.59
C PRO A 831 26.92 -28.85 -19.32
N ASP A 832 27.09 -29.73 -20.30
CA ASP A 832 28.27 -29.72 -21.14
C ASP A 832 28.30 -28.30 -21.71
N SER A 833 29.34 -27.53 -21.33
CA SER A 833 29.48 -26.07 -21.54
C SER A 833 29.31 -25.60 -22.99
N LYS A 834 29.02 -26.52 -23.91
CA LYS A 834 28.89 -26.35 -25.36
C LYS A 834 27.44 -26.43 -25.88
N LYS A 835 26.44 -26.73 -25.03
CA LYS A 835 25.02 -26.67 -25.41
C LYS A 835 24.32 -25.56 -24.61
N PRO A 836 23.56 -24.67 -25.25
CA PRO A 836 22.89 -23.58 -24.56
C PRO A 836 21.97 -24.14 -23.48
N ALA A 837 22.13 -23.63 -22.26
CA ALA A 837 21.13 -23.80 -21.21
C ALA A 837 19.81 -23.21 -21.72
N GLN A 838 18.76 -24.03 -21.80
CA GLN A 838 17.44 -23.48 -22.04
C GLN A 838 17.08 -22.52 -20.89
N PRO A 839 16.35 -21.41 -21.17
CA PRO A 839 15.92 -20.48 -20.15
C PRO A 839 14.96 -21.20 -19.19
N GLY A 840 15.50 -21.70 -18.08
CA GLY A 840 14.76 -22.39 -17.04
C GLY A 840 15.64 -22.56 -15.80
N PRO A 841 15.04 -22.62 -14.59
CA PRO A 841 15.79 -22.79 -13.36
C PRO A 841 16.59 -24.10 -13.38
N VAL A 842 17.87 -24.02 -13.00
CA VAL A 842 18.76 -25.19 -12.88
C VAL A 842 18.12 -26.21 -11.93
N PRO A 843 17.99 -27.48 -12.32
CA PRO A 843 17.40 -28.53 -11.49
C PRO A 843 18.11 -28.67 -10.15
N LYS A 844 17.37 -28.52 -9.05
CA LYS A 844 17.92 -28.68 -7.69
C LYS A 844 17.85 -30.14 -7.26
N ASN A 845 18.94 -30.90 -7.30
CA ASN A 845 19.08 -32.17 -6.56
C ASN A 845 17.87 -33.13 -6.61
N TRP A 846 17.08 -33.20 -7.70
CA TRP A 846 15.82 -33.97 -7.71
C TRP A 846 16.02 -35.46 -7.39
N PHE A 847 17.21 -35.98 -7.70
CA PHE A 847 17.63 -37.35 -7.47
C PHE A 847 17.85 -37.70 -5.99
N THR A 848 18.06 -36.72 -5.10
CA THR A 848 18.30 -36.98 -3.67
C THR A 848 17.03 -37.32 -2.90
N ILE A 849 15.85 -36.97 -3.44
CA ILE A 849 14.55 -37.21 -2.80
C ILE A 849 13.77 -38.23 -3.63
N ALA A 850 13.64 -39.45 -3.11
CA ALA A 850 13.11 -40.60 -3.84
C ALA A 850 11.68 -40.37 -4.38
N GLU A 851 10.83 -39.69 -3.62
CA GLU A 851 9.48 -39.32 -4.02
C GLU A 851 9.44 -38.41 -5.24
N ILE A 852 10.34 -37.41 -5.28
CA ILE A 852 10.42 -36.43 -6.35
C ILE A 852 11.01 -37.09 -7.58
N LYS A 853 12.16 -37.78 -7.44
CA LYS A 853 12.77 -38.54 -8.53
C LYS A 853 11.76 -39.45 -9.23
N LYS A 854 10.99 -40.22 -8.45
CA LYS A 854 9.97 -41.11 -8.99
C LYS A 854 8.87 -40.34 -9.72
N ALA A 855 8.39 -39.23 -9.15
CA ALA A 855 7.37 -38.40 -9.80
C ALA A 855 7.85 -37.83 -11.14
N VAL A 856 9.12 -37.39 -11.22
CA VAL A 856 9.76 -36.92 -12.45
C VAL A 856 9.85 -38.06 -13.49
N ASP A 857 10.39 -39.23 -13.12
CA ASP A 857 10.49 -40.40 -13.99
C ASP A 857 9.11 -40.78 -14.57
N ASP A 858 8.09 -40.81 -13.70
CA ASP A 858 6.71 -41.14 -14.08
C ASP A 858 6.11 -40.07 -15.02
N SER A 859 6.41 -38.79 -14.83
CA SER A 859 5.98 -37.69 -15.71
C SER A 859 6.68 -37.73 -17.08
N VAL A 860 8.00 -37.95 -17.13
CA VAL A 860 8.75 -38.13 -18.39
C VAL A 860 8.11 -39.24 -19.23
N LYS A 861 7.81 -40.38 -18.60
CA LYS A 861 7.15 -41.50 -19.28
C LYS A 861 5.77 -41.10 -19.82
N ARG A 862 4.91 -40.47 -19.01
CA ARG A 862 3.56 -40.06 -19.43
C ARG A 862 3.57 -39.05 -20.57
N LEU A 863 4.47 -38.06 -20.53
CA LEU A 863 4.63 -37.07 -21.59
C LEU A 863 5.04 -37.73 -22.91
N SER A 864 6.04 -38.61 -22.87
CA SER A 864 6.55 -39.35 -24.02
C SER A 864 5.47 -40.28 -24.62
N ASP A 865 4.78 -41.05 -23.78
CA ASP A 865 3.70 -41.94 -24.21
C ASP A 865 2.55 -41.15 -24.85
N ARG A 866 2.21 -39.98 -24.30
CA ARG A 866 1.17 -39.10 -24.85
C ARG A 866 1.58 -38.55 -26.21
N ALA A 867 2.81 -38.09 -26.38
CA ALA A 867 3.32 -37.61 -27.65
C ALA A 867 3.27 -38.70 -28.73
N VAL A 868 3.71 -39.92 -28.42
CA VAL A 868 3.64 -41.08 -29.33
C VAL A 868 2.19 -41.40 -29.72
N LEU A 869 1.28 -41.42 -28.74
CA LEU A 869 -0.13 -41.68 -28.98
C LEU A 869 -0.77 -40.64 -29.91
N LEU A 870 -0.45 -39.35 -29.71
CA LEU A 870 -0.92 -38.26 -30.57
C LEU A 870 -0.33 -38.36 -31.98
N LYS A 871 0.97 -38.65 -32.12
CA LYS A 871 1.62 -38.88 -33.43
C LYS A 871 0.95 -40.01 -34.21
N ALA A 872 0.64 -41.12 -33.54
CA ALA A 872 0.00 -42.29 -34.16
C ALA A 872 -1.44 -42.04 -34.64
N ASN A 873 -2.12 -41.03 -34.06
CA ASN A 873 -3.53 -40.75 -34.35
C ASN A 873 -3.76 -39.36 -34.96
N LYS A 874 -2.70 -38.65 -35.38
CA LYS A 874 -2.79 -37.26 -35.90
C LYS A 874 -3.71 -37.07 -37.10
N ALA A 875 -4.00 -38.14 -37.84
CA ALA A 875 -4.91 -38.13 -39.00
C ALA A 875 -6.36 -38.51 -38.66
N LYS A 876 -6.69 -38.83 -37.39
CA LYS A 876 -8.01 -39.32 -36.96
C LYS A 876 -8.79 -38.23 -36.25
N ALA A 877 -9.46 -37.36 -37.00
CA ALA A 877 -10.20 -36.21 -36.46
C ALA A 877 -11.21 -36.58 -35.35
N ASP A 878 -12.02 -37.63 -35.54
CA ASP A 878 -13.00 -38.08 -34.54
C ASP A 878 -12.34 -38.52 -33.23
N TRP A 879 -11.19 -39.19 -33.33
CA TRP A 879 -10.43 -39.61 -32.16
C TRP A 879 -9.85 -38.40 -31.42
N LEU A 880 -9.31 -37.41 -32.15
CA LEU A 880 -8.78 -36.17 -31.57
C LEU A 880 -9.89 -35.36 -30.87
N SER A 881 -11.07 -35.24 -31.48
CA SER A 881 -12.23 -34.59 -30.88
C SER A 881 -12.71 -35.30 -29.59
N SER A 882 -12.73 -36.63 -29.62
CA SER A 882 -13.01 -37.45 -28.42
C SER A 882 -11.97 -37.24 -27.33
N GLN A 883 -10.68 -37.13 -27.69
CA GLN A 883 -9.60 -36.83 -26.75
C GLN A 883 -9.71 -35.43 -26.15
N ALA A 884 -10.05 -34.42 -26.94
CA ALA A 884 -10.29 -33.06 -26.45
C ALA A 884 -11.39 -33.08 -25.38
N THR A 885 -12.56 -33.63 -25.72
CA THR A 885 -13.70 -33.76 -24.80
C THR A 885 -13.33 -34.52 -23.51
N SER A 886 -12.63 -35.65 -23.64
CA SER A 886 -12.19 -36.45 -22.49
C SER A 886 -11.16 -35.70 -21.62
N THR A 887 -10.28 -34.91 -22.23
CA THR A 887 -9.25 -34.14 -21.51
C THR A 887 -9.91 -33.01 -20.71
N THR A 888 -10.81 -32.25 -21.34
CA THR A 888 -11.60 -31.19 -20.68
C THR A 888 -12.37 -31.74 -19.48
N ALA A 889 -13.11 -32.84 -19.67
CA ALA A 889 -13.86 -33.47 -18.58
C ALA A 889 -12.96 -33.97 -17.42
N THR A 890 -11.76 -34.47 -17.75
CA THR A 890 -10.79 -34.93 -16.74
C THR A 890 -10.24 -33.76 -15.93
N ILE A 891 -9.88 -32.65 -16.58
CA ILE A 891 -9.39 -31.43 -15.91
C ILE A 891 -10.41 -30.94 -14.88
N MET A 892 -11.67 -30.77 -15.31
CA MET A 892 -12.76 -30.31 -14.45
C MET A 892 -12.96 -31.23 -13.24
N ALA A 893 -13.10 -32.54 -13.47
CA ALA A 893 -13.38 -33.51 -12.41
C ALA A 893 -12.24 -33.60 -11.37
N VAL A 894 -10.98 -33.58 -11.83
CA VAL A 894 -9.82 -33.68 -10.94
C VAL A 894 -9.67 -32.42 -10.10
N ARG A 895 -9.80 -31.22 -10.69
CA ARG A 895 -9.68 -29.95 -9.96
C ARG A 895 -10.84 -29.69 -9.01
N GLU A 896 -12.07 -30.06 -9.37
CA GLU A 896 -13.21 -29.95 -8.46
C GLU A 896 -13.05 -30.85 -7.22
N LYS A 897 -12.60 -32.11 -7.45
CA LYS A 897 -12.31 -33.04 -6.35
C LYS A 897 -11.22 -32.49 -5.44
N GLU A 898 -10.20 -31.88 -6.01
CA GLU A 898 -9.11 -31.27 -5.26
C GLU A 898 -9.58 -30.05 -4.46
N HIS A 899 -10.36 -29.16 -5.07
CA HIS A 899 -10.93 -28.00 -4.40
C HIS A 899 -11.71 -28.40 -3.13
N ARG A 900 -12.56 -29.43 -3.24
CA ARG A 900 -13.30 -29.98 -2.08
C ARG A 900 -12.38 -30.57 -1.01
N ARG A 901 -11.20 -31.07 -1.37
CA ARG A 901 -10.19 -31.55 -0.41
C ARG A 901 -9.59 -30.38 0.36
N VAL A 902 -9.15 -29.33 -0.32
CA VAL A 902 -8.52 -28.15 0.29
C VAL A 902 -9.51 -27.42 1.20
N ILE A 903 -10.78 -27.26 0.79
CA ILE A 903 -11.83 -26.69 1.65
C ILE A 903 -11.98 -27.47 2.97
N ARG A 904 -11.93 -28.81 2.92
CA ARG A 904 -12.03 -29.63 4.14
C ARG A 904 -10.81 -29.49 5.06
N GLN A 905 -9.68 -29.06 4.52
CA GLN A 905 -8.46 -28.82 5.27
C GLN A 905 -8.42 -27.40 5.86
N ALA A 906 -9.01 -26.43 5.15
CA ALA A 906 -9.15 -25.04 5.63
C ALA A 906 -10.17 -24.89 6.76
N ASN A 907 -11.25 -25.68 6.74
CA ASN A 907 -12.26 -25.73 7.82
C ASN A 907 -11.78 -26.60 8.98
#